data_AF-A0A061FGE9-F1
#
_entry.id   AF-A0A061FGE9-F1
#
_cell.length_a   1.000
_cell.length_b   1.000
_cell.length_c   1.000
_cell.angle_alpha   90.00
_cell.angle_beta   90.00
_cell.angle_gamma   90.00
#
_symmetry.space_group_name_H-M   'P 1'
#
loop_
_entity.id
_entity.type
_entity.pdbx_description
1 polymer ?
#
loop_
_entity_poly.entity_id
_entity_poly.type
_entity_poly.pdbx_seq_one_letter_code
_entity_poly.pdbx_strand_id
1 'polypeptide(L)'
;MESQELPECPVCLQPYDGVCAIPRVLACGHTVCETCLVNLPQKLPGAIRCPACTVLVKYPPEGPSTLPKNIELLRLIPGSGSTRKHVNKSPHDSRVPFLPRSWSDEFYSNWKIYILPSDAVERQKVSLLAVGSFSTGGEGGSGFTAGYFVRVMDCLSGMKEGEREELGLVLSAFNKQSSRICRVLGLWGDPGDGILYIVSEKQEYGNFLDKNLCGFEKDGFFNFAMIGMEICEAVIALHKEGLIAGCLGFSCFQFDDFGHVCLNLSEVLLIGREVLEVVAKVGSSGKKIGDGEIVLLITDLFKRDVFVSPEVLLELSEKEGIVVERGSSRYSIRYSSDVWLLGCILLRILVGEVFSDELVDYMCHIIVKGSENNELDCSSAYMSVMEKVSSLLGTKFGSEYVSLQQILCKCLEFNPKNRSLVTDVWKYIRELVIKPQFDKMVKLDGASYDENRGRCLVVGKLFLLSRERIEIQEKDVSQGMETNGAANMVIGLTEGSIKSKDLQGHLDCVTGLAVAGGYLFSSSFDKSVKVWSLQDYSHLHTFRGHEHKVMAVVCVDEEQPLCISGDSGGGIFVWSISIPFAQEPLKKWYEEKDWRYSGIHALAVSEIGYLYTGSGDKLIKEWSLRVSSLIYSDLHCLCLHLVKC
;
A
#
# COMPACT_ATOMS: atom_id res chain seq x y z
N MET A 1 32.16 25.75 -23.66
CA MET A 1 32.53 25.59 -22.24
C MET A 1 31.23 25.64 -21.47
N GLU A 2 30.82 24.49 -20.95
CA GLU A 2 29.69 24.37 -20.02
C GLU A 2 29.91 25.34 -18.86
N SER A 3 28.88 26.11 -18.51
CA SER A 3 28.87 26.90 -17.28
C SER A 3 28.82 25.91 -16.12
N GLN A 4 29.93 25.71 -15.42
CA GLN A 4 29.95 25.01 -14.14
C GLN A 4 28.97 25.71 -13.19
N GLU A 5 27.92 25.01 -12.77
CA GLU A 5 27.04 25.47 -11.69
C GLU A 5 27.88 25.60 -10.41
N LEU A 6 27.96 26.82 -9.88
CA LEU A 6 28.70 27.09 -8.66
C LEU A 6 27.90 26.56 -7.47
N PRO A 7 28.54 25.96 -6.47
CA PRO A 7 27.86 25.48 -5.27
C PRO A 7 27.16 26.63 -4.54
N GLU A 8 25.93 26.40 -4.11
CA GLU A 8 25.05 27.41 -3.52
C GLU A 8 24.68 27.11 -2.06
N CYS A 9 24.22 28.15 -1.35
CA CYS A 9 23.73 27.99 0.01
C CYS A 9 22.34 27.33 0.02
N PRO A 10 22.13 26.25 0.82
CA PRO A 10 20.87 25.51 0.83
C PRO A 10 19.68 26.27 1.44
N VAL A 11 19.90 27.50 1.93
CA VAL A 11 18.85 28.34 2.55
C VAL A 11 18.45 29.48 1.62
N CYS A 12 19.40 30.29 1.17
CA CYS A 12 19.11 31.43 0.30
C CYS A 12 19.29 31.15 -1.19
N LEU A 13 19.79 29.97 -1.56
CA LEU A 13 20.08 29.55 -2.94
C LEU A 13 20.97 30.57 -3.69
N GLN A 14 21.86 31.24 -2.95
CA GLN A 14 22.87 32.11 -3.55
C GLN A 14 24.19 31.34 -3.67
N PRO A 15 24.91 31.46 -4.79
CA PRO A 15 26.22 30.86 -4.95
C PRO A 15 27.20 31.39 -3.89
N TYR A 16 28.05 30.52 -3.38
CA TYR A 16 29.10 30.94 -2.46
C TYR A 16 30.09 31.82 -3.22
N ASP A 17 30.14 33.12 -2.88
CA ASP A 17 30.99 34.13 -3.52
C ASP A 17 32.11 34.63 -2.60
N GLY A 18 32.10 34.21 -1.33
CA GLY A 18 33.08 34.60 -0.32
C GLY A 18 32.94 36.03 0.20
N VAL A 19 32.00 36.83 -0.31
CA VAL A 19 31.77 38.23 0.09
C VAL A 19 30.38 38.42 0.70
N CYS A 20 29.32 38.00 0.01
CA CYS A 20 27.94 38.08 0.49
C CYS A 20 27.45 36.76 1.09
N ALA A 21 27.94 35.63 0.58
CA ALA A 21 27.64 34.28 1.03
C ALA A 21 28.93 33.58 1.48
N ILE A 22 29.40 33.87 2.70
CA ILE A 22 30.61 33.25 3.26
C ILE A 22 30.27 31.83 3.75
N PRO A 23 30.83 30.75 3.16
CA PRO A 23 30.52 29.37 3.53
C PRO A 23 31.10 29.00 4.90
N ARG A 24 30.25 28.58 5.84
CA ARG A 24 30.64 28.07 7.17
C ARG A 24 30.26 26.60 7.31
N VAL A 25 31.19 25.80 7.83
CA VAL A 25 31.02 24.36 8.01
C VAL A 25 30.48 24.07 9.40
N LEU A 26 29.34 23.39 9.45
CA LEU A 26 28.74 22.89 10.68
C LEU A 26 29.42 21.60 11.12
N ALA A 27 29.30 21.23 12.40
CA ALA A 27 29.91 20.00 12.95
C ALA A 27 29.46 18.72 12.23
N CYS A 28 28.29 18.74 11.58
CA CYS A 28 27.79 17.64 10.75
C CYS A 28 28.37 17.64 9.31
N GLY A 29 29.39 18.45 9.01
CA GLY A 29 30.07 18.51 7.71
C GLY A 29 29.40 19.37 6.63
N HIS A 30 28.13 19.74 6.81
CA HIS A 30 27.39 20.55 5.86
C HIS A 30 27.77 22.04 5.92
N THR A 31 27.67 22.71 4.77
CA THR A 31 28.01 24.13 4.64
C THR A 31 26.75 24.98 4.48
N VAL A 32 26.69 26.10 5.22
CA VAL A 32 25.64 27.13 5.12
C VAL A 32 26.33 28.49 5.14
N CYS A 33 25.78 29.50 4.45
CA CYS A 33 26.38 30.82 4.49
C CYS A 33 26.20 31.47 5.87
N GLU A 34 27.20 32.25 6.29
CA GLU A 34 27.25 32.89 7.61
C GLU A 34 26.01 33.74 7.90
N THR A 35 25.56 34.52 6.91
CA THR A 35 24.37 35.38 6.99
C THR A 35 23.10 34.57 7.26
N CYS A 36 22.93 33.41 6.61
CA CYS A 36 21.80 32.54 6.88
C CYS A 36 21.90 31.90 8.28
N LEU A 37 23.10 31.55 8.76
CA LEU A 37 23.28 30.98 10.11
C LEU A 37 22.97 31.98 11.24
N VAL A 38 23.10 33.29 11.02
CA VAL A 38 22.67 34.32 11.98
C VAL A 38 21.14 34.40 12.05
N ASN A 39 20.46 34.26 10.91
CA ASN A 39 19.01 34.47 10.80
C ASN A 39 18.17 33.22 11.02
N LEU A 40 18.78 32.04 11.12
CA LEU A 40 18.06 30.80 11.41
C LEU A 40 17.54 30.78 12.86
N PRO A 41 16.29 30.34 13.08
CA PRO A 41 15.66 30.37 14.41
C PRO A 41 16.35 29.39 15.37
N GLN A 42 16.91 29.93 16.47
CA GLN A 42 17.54 29.15 17.53
C GLN A 42 16.49 28.71 18.55
N LYS A 43 15.80 27.60 18.26
CA LYS A 43 14.79 27.03 19.17
C LYS A 43 15.38 26.46 20.46
N LEU A 44 16.70 26.19 20.51
CA LEU A 44 17.43 25.72 21.69
C LEU A 44 18.66 26.60 21.97
N PRO A 45 18.92 26.99 23.23
CA PRO A 45 20.08 27.82 23.57
C PRO A 45 21.40 27.12 23.21
N GLY A 46 22.24 27.76 22.39
CA GLY A 46 23.58 27.25 22.04
C GLY A 46 23.60 26.11 21.02
N ALA A 47 22.48 25.84 20.32
CA ALA A 47 22.41 24.85 19.25
C ALA A 47 21.53 25.32 18.09
N ILE A 48 21.89 24.91 16.86
CA ILE A 48 21.14 25.21 15.64
C ILE A 48 20.85 23.92 14.87
N ARG A 49 19.72 23.87 14.16
CA ARG A 49 19.38 22.74 13.29
C ARG A 49 19.97 22.98 11.91
N CYS A 50 20.77 22.04 11.41
CA CYS A 50 21.33 22.11 10.06
C CYS A 50 20.19 22.13 9.01
N PRO A 51 20.14 23.10 8.09
CA PRO A 51 19.10 23.15 7.06
C PRO A 51 19.17 22.00 6.04
N ALA A 52 20.36 21.43 5.83
CA ALA A 52 20.58 20.38 4.85
C ALA A 52 20.22 18.99 5.38
N CYS A 53 20.66 18.65 6.60
CA CYS A 53 20.46 17.30 7.18
C CYS A 53 19.61 17.28 8.44
N THR A 54 19.13 18.43 8.92
CA THR A 54 18.29 18.60 10.12
C THR A 54 18.92 18.16 11.45
N VAL A 55 20.18 17.74 11.45
CA VAL A 55 20.95 17.41 12.67
C VAL A 55 21.13 18.66 13.52
N LEU A 56 20.88 18.53 14.82
CA LEU A 56 21.14 19.59 15.79
C LEU A 56 22.65 19.66 16.05
N VAL A 57 23.25 20.81 15.76
CA VAL A 57 24.69 21.05 15.92
C VAL A 57 24.94 22.20 16.88
N LYS A 58 26.10 22.17 17.54
CA LYS A 58 26.48 23.22 18.49
C LYS A 58 26.62 24.56 17.77
N TYR A 59 25.97 25.59 18.30
CA TYR A 59 26.10 26.97 17.84
C TYR A 59 27.04 27.73 18.78
N PRO A 60 28.16 28.29 18.29
CA PRO A 60 29.09 29.00 19.15
C PRO A 60 28.45 30.24 19.78
N PRO A 61 28.65 30.50 21.08
CA PRO A 61 28.09 31.66 21.75
C PRO A 61 28.64 32.99 21.20
N GLU A 62 29.82 32.96 20.58
CA GLU A 62 30.48 34.09 19.92
C GLU A 62 29.98 34.33 18.48
N GLY A 63 29.05 33.50 17.99
CA GLY A 63 28.45 33.61 16.67
C GLY A 63 29.06 32.70 15.59
N PRO A 64 28.46 32.65 14.38
CA PRO A 64 28.82 31.68 13.34
C PRO A 64 30.13 32.00 12.64
N SER A 65 30.69 33.19 12.86
CA SER A 65 31.99 33.63 12.32
C SER A 65 33.18 32.82 12.87
N THR A 66 33.00 32.21 14.05
CA THR A 66 33.97 31.31 14.70
C THR A 66 33.98 29.89 14.13
N LEU A 67 32.95 29.50 13.39
CA LEU A 67 32.92 28.22 12.67
C LEU A 67 33.93 28.24 11.52
N PRO A 68 34.59 27.10 11.22
CA PRO A 68 35.55 27.03 10.14
C PRO A 68 34.90 27.37 8.79
N LYS A 69 35.61 28.15 7.97
CA LYS A 69 35.21 28.40 6.58
C LYS A 69 35.44 27.16 5.74
N ASN A 70 34.59 26.91 4.76
CA ASN A 70 34.85 25.87 3.77
C ASN A 70 35.84 26.39 2.70
N ILE A 71 37.14 26.18 2.95
CA ILE A 71 38.21 26.73 2.11
C ILE A 71 38.21 26.10 0.70
N GLU A 72 37.83 24.83 0.58
CA GLU A 72 37.75 24.16 -0.73
C GLU A 72 36.64 24.75 -1.60
N LEU A 73 35.47 25.06 -1.02
CA LEU A 73 34.43 25.78 -1.75
C LEU A 73 34.88 27.18 -2.18
N LEU A 74 35.65 27.89 -1.35
CA LEU A 74 36.20 29.20 -1.70
C LEU A 74 37.27 29.14 -2.81
N ARG A 75 37.98 28.02 -2.94
CA ARG A 75 38.97 27.79 -4.02
C ARG A 75 38.35 27.48 -5.37
N LEU A 76 37.13 26.90 -5.36
CA LEU A 76 36.36 26.60 -6.57
C LEU A 76 35.69 27.84 -7.18
N ILE A 77 35.65 28.96 -6.45
CA ILE A 77 35.16 30.23 -6.97
C ILE A 77 36.25 30.82 -7.88
N PRO A 78 35.98 31.04 -9.18
CA PRO A 78 36.95 31.65 -10.07
C PRO A 78 37.32 33.02 -9.51
N GLY A 79 38.58 33.14 -9.08
CA GLY A 79 39.05 34.29 -8.33
C GLY A 79 38.76 35.61 -9.04
N SER A 80 38.44 36.62 -8.24
CA SER A 80 38.54 38.04 -8.57
C SER A 80 39.99 38.43 -8.93
N GLY A 81 40.47 37.89 -10.05
CA GLY A 81 41.67 38.33 -10.75
C GLY A 81 41.30 39.42 -11.75
N SER A 82 41.16 40.65 -11.27
CA SER A 82 41.21 41.82 -12.14
C SER A 82 42.60 41.89 -12.81
N THR A 83 42.69 41.47 -14.06
CA THR A 83 43.43 42.23 -15.08
C THR A 83 42.55 42.42 -16.31
N ARG A 84 42.12 43.68 -16.46
CA ARG A 84 41.39 44.31 -17.57
C ARG A 84 41.65 43.68 -18.94
N LYS A 85 40.59 43.51 -19.74
CA LYS A 85 40.45 44.17 -21.07
C LYS A 85 39.02 44.04 -21.63
N HIS A 86 38.51 45.20 -22.07
CA HIS A 86 37.29 45.41 -22.84
C HIS A 86 37.22 44.57 -24.12
N VAL A 87 36.04 44.03 -24.48
CA VAL A 87 35.50 44.09 -25.86
C VAL A 87 33.96 44.18 -25.82
N ASN A 88 33.43 44.94 -26.76
CA ASN A 88 32.10 45.55 -26.85
C ASN A 88 30.91 44.59 -27.02
N LYS A 89 29.74 45.06 -26.58
CA LYS A 89 28.41 44.55 -26.91
C LYS A 89 28.13 44.61 -28.42
N SER A 90 27.48 43.56 -28.93
CA SER A 90 26.48 43.67 -30.00
C SER A 90 25.24 42.83 -29.63
N PRO A 91 24.01 43.31 -29.87
CA PRO A 91 22.80 42.61 -29.48
C PRO A 91 22.40 41.67 -30.63
N HIS A 92 22.57 40.36 -30.44
CA HIS A 92 21.84 39.39 -31.26
C HIS A 92 21.18 38.37 -30.35
N ASP A 93 19.88 38.60 -30.21
CA ASP A 93 18.79 37.66 -30.00
C ASP A 93 19.19 36.21 -30.33
N SER A 94 19.37 35.37 -29.31
CA SER A 94 19.40 33.92 -29.46
C SER A 94 18.31 33.34 -28.57
N ARG A 95 17.08 33.40 -29.07
CA ARG A 95 15.99 32.50 -28.66
C ARG A 95 16.46 31.07 -28.89
N VAL A 96 16.87 30.39 -27.83
CA VAL A 96 16.90 28.93 -27.82
C VAL A 96 15.44 28.49 -27.91
N PRO A 97 15.07 27.56 -28.82
CA PRO A 97 13.69 27.13 -28.95
C PRO A 97 13.30 26.41 -27.65
N PHE A 98 12.45 27.07 -26.84
CA PHE A 98 11.75 26.41 -25.75
C PHE A 98 10.95 25.26 -26.37
N LEU A 99 11.18 24.03 -25.87
CA LEU A 99 10.26 22.93 -26.11
C LEU A 99 8.84 23.44 -25.76
N PRO A 100 7.85 23.31 -26.65
CA PRO A 100 6.50 23.75 -26.33
C PRO A 100 6.02 22.95 -25.11
N ARG A 101 5.81 23.63 -23.98
CA ARG A 101 5.11 23.01 -22.85
C ARG A 101 3.69 22.72 -23.33
N SER A 102 3.29 21.46 -23.25
CA SER A 102 1.92 21.00 -23.50
C SER A 102 0.91 21.52 -22.46
N TRP A 103 1.39 22.16 -21.38
CA TRP A 103 0.62 22.58 -20.22
C TRP A 103 0.88 24.03 -19.77
N SER A 104 -0.10 24.65 -19.11
CA SER A 104 -0.03 26.00 -18.56
C SER A 104 0.78 26.06 -17.24
N ASP A 105 1.25 27.25 -16.85
CA ASP A 105 1.96 27.46 -15.57
C ASP A 105 1.05 27.25 -14.35
N GLU A 106 -0.26 27.46 -14.50
CA GLU A 106 -1.26 27.14 -13.48
C GLU A 106 -1.37 25.62 -13.29
N PHE A 107 -1.46 24.86 -14.39
CA PHE A 107 -1.47 23.40 -14.34
C PHE A 107 -0.21 22.85 -13.64
N TYR A 108 0.96 23.36 -14.01
CA TYR A 108 2.21 23.01 -13.35
C TYR A 108 2.17 23.21 -11.84
N SER A 109 1.73 24.39 -11.42
CA SER A 109 1.77 24.78 -10.02
C SER A 109 0.83 23.95 -9.17
N ASN A 110 -0.32 23.56 -9.74
CA ASN A 110 -1.32 22.73 -9.08
C ASN A 110 -0.85 21.27 -8.93
N TRP A 111 -0.14 20.71 -9.92
CA TRP A 111 0.17 19.28 -9.95
C TRP A 111 1.57 18.92 -9.47
N LYS A 112 2.55 19.81 -9.63
CA LYS A 112 3.96 19.53 -9.27
C LYS A 112 4.15 19.12 -7.81
N ILE A 113 3.30 19.62 -6.91
CA ILE A 113 3.40 19.39 -5.47
C ILE A 113 3.02 17.96 -5.08
N TYR A 114 2.30 17.26 -5.95
CA TYR A 114 1.86 15.89 -5.72
C TYR A 114 2.84 14.86 -6.30
N ILE A 115 3.79 15.26 -7.15
CA ILE A 115 4.69 14.31 -7.82
C ILE A 115 5.86 13.96 -6.90
N LEU A 116 5.99 12.67 -6.61
CA LEU A 116 7.09 12.10 -5.84
C LEU A 116 8.33 11.90 -6.72
N PRO A 117 9.55 12.01 -6.17
CA PRO A 117 10.78 11.64 -6.88
C PRO A 117 10.74 10.18 -7.36
N SER A 118 11.44 9.89 -8.46
CA SER A 118 11.44 8.55 -9.08
C SER A 118 11.97 7.45 -8.16
N ASP A 119 12.84 7.80 -7.22
CA ASP A 119 13.52 6.92 -6.26
C ASP A 119 12.89 6.96 -4.85
N ALA A 120 11.79 7.69 -4.65
CA ALA A 120 11.20 7.89 -3.32
C ALA A 120 10.35 6.72 -2.82
N VAL A 121 10.01 5.75 -3.67
CA VAL A 121 8.99 4.74 -3.37
C VAL A 121 9.60 3.34 -3.32
N GLU A 122 9.55 2.72 -2.14
CA GLU A 122 9.81 1.30 -1.95
C GLU A 122 8.48 0.53 -2.01
N ARG A 123 8.23 -0.22 -3.10
CA ARG A 123 6.96 -0.92 -3.36
C ARG A 123 6.43 -1.77 -2.20
N GLN A 124 7.30 -2.29 -1.33
CA GLN A 124 6.89 -3.15 -0.21
C GLN A 124 6.24 -2.38 0.96
N LYS A 125 6.55 -1.08 1.10
CA LYS A 125 6.16 -0.23 2.24
C LYS A 125 4.97 0.68 1.96
N VAL A 126 4.44 0.68 0.75
CA VAL A 126 3.34 1.55 0.33
C VAL A 126 2.24 0.77 -0.36
N SER A 127 1.05 1.35 -0.42
CA SER A 127 -0.05 0.88 -1.27
C SER A 127 -0.03 1.68 -2.58
N LEU A 128 -0.15 0.98 -3.71
CA LEU A 128 -0.05 1.55 -5.04
C LEU A 128 -1.35 1.32 -5.82
N LEU A 129 -1.95 2.41 -6.32
CA LEU A 129 -3.13 2.35 -7.18
C LEU A 129 -2.81 2.97 -8.54
N ALA A 130 -2.85 2.15 -9.60
CA ALA A 130 -2.57 2.60 -10.96
C ALA A 130 -3.66 3.57 -11.45
N VAL A 131 -3.25 4.74 -11.94
CA VAL A 131 -4.15 5.81 -12.44
C VAL A 131 -3.81 6.31 -13.84
N GLY A 132 -2.68 5.90 -14.41
CA GLY A 132 -2.31 6.26 -15.77
C GLY A 132 -1.05 5.53 -16.24
N SER A 133 -0.64 5.80 -17.47
CA SER A 133 0.61 5.30 -18.04
C SER A 133 1.34 6.40 -18.82
N PHE A 134 2.66 6.30 -18.90
CA PHE A 134 3.54 7.22 -19.58
C PHE A 134 4.64 6.47 -20.33
N SER A 135 5.18 7.08 -21.38
CA SER A 135 6.20 6.45 -22.22
C SER A 135 7.50 6.17 -21.46
N THR A 136 7.96 4.92 -21.47
CA THR A 136 9.25 4.48 -20.89
C THR A 136 10.43 4.73 -21.83
N GLY A 137 10.44 5.84 -22.57
CA GLY A 137 11.63 6.33 -23.32
C GLY A 137 12.30 5.36 -24.31
N GLY A 138 11.65 4.27 -24.73
CA GLY A 138 12.29 3.17 -25.47
C GLY A 138 12.09 3.15 -26.99
N GLU A 139 11.11 3.86 -27.54
CA GLU A 139 10.74 3.68 -28.96
C GLU A 139 10.49 5.02 -29.65
N GLY A 140 11.51 5.51 -30.35
CA GLY A 140 11.40 6.69 -31.20
C GLY A 140 12.75 7.36 -31.38
N GLY A 141 13.30 7.30 -32.60
CA GLY A 141 14.64 7.77 -32.98
C GLY A 141 14.93 9.27 -32.87
N SER A 142 14.33 10.00 -31.93
CA SER A 142 14.79 11.32 -31.51
C SER A 142 15.73 11.17 -30.32
N GLY A 143 16.99 11.59 -30.44
CA GLY A 143 18.05 11.45 -29.44
C GLY A 143 17.87 12.21 -28.11
N PHE A 144 16.64 12.59 -27.74
CA PHE A 144 16.31 13.24 -26.47
C PHE A 144 15.12 12.54 -25.82
N THR A 145 15.33 11.95 -24.64
CA THR A 145 14.25 11.43 -23.80
C THR A 145 13.81 12.51 -22.79
N ALA A 146 12.50 12.75 -22.68
CA ALA A 146 11.97 13.69 -21.71
C ALA A 146 12.30 13.22 -20.28
N GLY A 147 12.68 14.14 -19.39
CA GLY A 147 12.99 13.81 -17.99
C GLY A 147 11.79 13.25 -17.23
N TYR A 148 12.03 12.47 -16.17
CA TYR A 148 11.00 11.78 -15.37
C TYR A 148 9.77 12.64 -15.07
N PHE A 149 10.02 13.80 -14.47
CA PHE A 149 8.98 14.74 -14.06
C PHE A 149 8.12 15.20 -15.24
N VAL A 150 8.74 15.45 -16.40
CA VAL A 150 8.03 15.87 -17.62
C VAL A 150 7.12 14.74 -18.12
N ARG A 151 7.58 13.50 -18.10
CA ARG A 151 6.77 12.34 -18.53
C ARG A 151 5.54 12.12 -17.63
N VAL A 152 5.70 12.28 -16.32
CA VAL A 152 4.58 12.21 -15.37
C VAL A 152 3.60 13.37 -15.57
N MET A 153 4.11 14.58 -15.79
CA MET A 153 3.25 15.74 -16.10
C MET A 153 2.52 15.60 -17.43
N ASP A 154 3.17 15.04 -18.45
CA ASP A 154 2.55 14.77 -19.74
C ASP A 154 1.43 13.73 -19.61
N CYS A 155 1.64 12.68 -18.80
CA CYS A 155 0.59 11.72 -18.43
C CYS A 155 -0.64 12.42 -17.83
N LEU A 156 -0.44 13.27 -16.82
CA LEU A 156 -1.50 14.03 -16.17
C LEU A 156 -2.20 15.00 -17.13
N SER A 157 -1.43 15.65 -18.02
CA SER A 157 -1.95 16.57 -19.02
C SER A 157 -2.81 15.86 -20.07
N GLY A 158 -2.52 14.58 -20.33
CA GLY A 158 -3.26 13.72 -21.26
C GLY A 158 -4.51 13.07 -20.67
N MET A 159 -4.75 13.19 -19.36
CA MET A 159 -6.02 12.77 -18.72
C MET A 159 -7.15 13.73 -19.11
N LYS A 160 -8.36 13.19 -19.28
CA LYS A 160 -9.59 13.98 -19.49
C LYS A 160 -9.82 14.87 -18.26
N GLU A 161 -10.45 16.02 -18.46
CA GLU A 161 -10.69 17.01 -17.41
C GLU A 161 -11.39 16.42 -16.18
N GLY A 162 -12.44 15.61 -16.37
CA GLY A 162 -13.15 14.98 -15.25
C GLY A 162 -12.34 13.93 -14.49
N GLU A 163 -11.42 13.22 -15.14
CA GLU A 163 -10.51 12.26 -14.48
C GLU A 163 -9.52 13.02 -13.59
N ARG A 164 -8.97 14.10 -14.13
CA ARG A 164 -8.03 14.98 -13.43
C ARG A 164 -8.69 15.70 -12.26
N GLU A 165 -9.93 16.15 -12.40
CA GLU A 165 -10.67 16.76 -11.30
C GLU A 165 -10.86 15.78 -10.14
N GLU A 166 -11.25 14.54 -10.42
CA GLU A 166 -11.40 13.50 -9.39
C GLU A 166 -10.08 13.13 -8.74
N LEU A 167 -9.02 12.96 -9.54
CA LEU A 167 -7.67 12.74 -9.02
C LEU A 167 -7.23 13.90 -8.12
N GLY A 168 -7.53 15.13 -8.52
CA GLY A 168 -7.25 16.33 -7.74
C GLY A 168 -8.03 16.36 -6.43
N LEU A 169 -9.30 15.94 -6.43
CA LEU A 169 -10.10 15.84 -5.22
C LEU A 169 -9.56 14.80 -4.26
N VAL A 170 -9.27 13.60 -4.77
CA VAL A 170 -8.62 12.51 -4.03
C VAL A 170 -7.35 13.09 -3.40
N LEU A 171 -6.39 13.58 -4.18
CA LEU A 171 -5.14 14.19 -3.68
C LEU A 171 -5.34 15.36 -2.70
N SER A 172 -6.36 16.19 -2.90
CA SER A 172 -6.65 17.35 -2.03
C SER A 172 -7.24 16.95 -0.67
N ALA A 173 -8.03 15.88 -0.62
CA ALA A 173 -8.60 15.34 0.61
C ALA A 173 -7.48 14.92 1.60
N PHE A 174 -6.30 14.54 1.10
CA PHE A 174 -5.18 14.07 1.92
C PHE A 174 -4.22 15.15 2.43
N ASN A 175 -4.30 16.38 1.90
CA ASN A 175 -3.50 17.48 2.42
C ASN A 175 -4.07 18.08 3.71
N LYS A 176 -5.32 17.74 4.06
CA LYS A 176 -5.94 18.13 5.32
C LYS A 176 -5.74 17.01 6.34
N GLN A 177 -5.31 17.37 7.56
CA GLN A 177 -5.07 16.45 8.67
C GLN A 177 -6.37 15.79 9.18
N SER A 178 -6.98 14.92 8.38
CA SER A 178 -8.06 14.05 8.83
C SER A 178 -7.46 12.73 9.30
N SER A 179 -7.45 12.50 10.61
CA SER A 179 -6.84 11.31 11.24
C SER A 179 -7.59 9.99 11.00
N ARG A 180 -8.57 9.96 10.09
CA ARG A 180 -9.46 8.80 9.86
C ARG A 180 -9.47 8.32 8.40
N ILE A 181 -8.69 8.95 7.54
CA ILE A 181 -8.50 8.53 6.14
C ILE A 181 -7.01 8.25 5.95
N CYS A 182 -6.66 7.10 5.36
CA CYS A 182 -5.26 6.75 5.12
C CYS A 182 -4.56 7.83 4.29
N ARG A 183 -3.34 8.20 4.66
CA ARG A 183 -2.64 9.30 4.01
C ARG A 183 -2.15 8.88 2.62
N VAL A 184 -2.47 9.69 1.61
CA VAL A 184 -1.79 9.64 0.31
C VAL A 184 -0.54 10.50 0.35
N LEU A 185 0.56 9.89 -0.05
CA LEU A 185 1.88 10.51 -0.10
C LEU A 185 2.05 11.33 -1.38
N GLY A 186 1.46 10.88 -2.49
CA GLY A 186 1.49 11.60 -3.76
C GLY A 186 1.30 10.67 -4.96
N LEU A 187 1.77 11.15 -6.11
CA LEU A 187 1.81 10.46 -7.39
C LEU A 187 3.23 10.03 -7.71
N TRP A 188 3.40 8.77 -8.08
CA TRP A 188 4.68 8.24 -8.47
C TRP A 188 4.53 7.46 -9.78
N GLY A 189 5.26 7.88 -10.80
CA GLY A 189 5.47 7.05 -11.98
C GLY A 189 6.58 6.05 -11.71
N ASP A 190 6.36 4.76 -11.97
CA ASP A 190 7.46 3.80 -11.96
C ASP A 190 8.16 3.81 -13.34
N PRO A 191 9.46 4.15 -13.41
CA PRO A 191 10.20 4.12 -14.66
C PRO A 191 10.30 2.73 -15.31
N GLY A 192 10.15 1.65 -14.56
CA GLY A 192 10.28 0.27 -15.00
C GLY A 192 9.09 -0.23 -15.81
N ASP A 193 7.85 0.03 -15.34
CA ASP A 193 6.62 -0.39 -16.03
C ASP A 193 5.91 0.77 -16.77
N GLY A 194 6.30 2.02 -16.52
CA GLY A 194 5.68 3.19 -17.14
C GLY A 194 4.30 3.51 -16.60
N ILE A 195 3.91 2.98 -15.44
CA ILE A 195 2.61 3.21 -14.83
C ILE A 195 2.71 4.35 -13.81
N LEU A 196 1.72 5.23 -13.84
CA LEU A 196 1.52 6.29 -12.84
C LEU A 196 0.61 5.77 -11.73
N TYR A 197 1.11 5.82 -10.50
CA TYR A 197 0.43 5.35 -9.30
C TYR A 197 0.06 6.49 -8.36
N ILE A 198 -1.10 6.38 -7.71
CA ILE A 198 -1.34 7.02 -6.41
C ILE A 198 -0.63 6.17 -5.36
N VAL A 199 0.17 6.82 -4.51
CA VAL A 199 0.93 6.19 -3.44
C VAL A 199 0.31 6.54 -2.10
N SER A 200 -0.12 5.52 -1.36
CA SER A 200 -0.72 5.64 -0.03
C SER A 200 0.11 4.94 1.03
N GLU A 201 0.02 5.40 2.28
CA GLU A 201 0.58 4.67 3.42
C GLU A 201 0.00 3.26 3.50
N LYS A 202 0.87 2.27 3.70
CA LYS A 202 0.47 0.87 3.92
C LYS A 202 0.52 0.59 5.41
N GLN A 203 -0.60 0.19 5.99
CA GLN A 203 -0.68 -0.17 7.41
C GLN A 203 -0.17 -1.61 7.64
N GLU A 204 0.66 -1.81 8.67
CA GLU A 204 1.28 -3.11 8.98
C GLU A 204 0.31 -4.08 9.69
N TYR A 205 -0.72 -3.57 10.36
CA TYR A 205 -1.64 -4.36 11.21
C TYR A 205 -2.75 -5.12 10.46
N GLY A 206 -2.72 -5.13 9.13
CA GLY A 206 -3.64 -5.90 8.27
C GLY A 206 -5.04 -5.29 8.12
N ASN A 207 -5.88 -5.97 7.33
CA ASN A 207 -7.25 -5.53 7.04
C ASN A 207 -8.24 -6.03 8.11
N PHE A 208 -9.40 -5.40 8.20
CA PHE A 208 -10.49 -5.75 9.11
C PHE A 208 -10.89 -7.25 9.10
N LEU A 209 -10.66 -7.94 7.99
CA LEU A 209 -10.97 -9.35 7.74
C LEU A 209 -10.07 -10.36 8.47
N ASP A 210 -8.86 -9.96 8.91
CA ASP A 210 -7.92 -10.87 9.59
C ASP A 210 -8.24 -11.08 11.07
N LYS A 211 -9.21 -10.34 11.61
CA LYS A 211 -9.61 -10.44 13.02
C LYS A 211 -10.99 -11.10 13.07
N ASN A 212 -11.10 -12.24 13.77
CA ASN A 212 -12.37 -12.91 14.09
C ASN A 212 -13.30 -11.97 14.87
N LEU A 213 -14.04 -11.12 14.16
CA LEU A 213 -15.05 -10.22 14.70
C LEU A 213 -16.41 -10.93 14.92
N CYS A 214 -16.55 -12.13 14.37
CA CYS A 214 -17.74 -12.96 14.49
C CYS A 214 -17.68 -13.82 15.76
N GLY A 215 -17.94 -13.19 16.92
CA GLY A 215 -18.01 -13.90 18.20
C GLY A 215 -18.27 -12.97 19.36
N PHE A 216 -19.51 -12.51 19.53
CA PHE A 216 -19.87 -11.65 20.65
C PHE A 216 -20.15 -12.49 21.90
N GLU A 217 -19.11 -12.73 22.72
CA GLU A 217 -19.27 -12.95 24.16
C GLU A 217 -19.60 -11.61 24.85
N LYS A 218 -19.80 -11.59 26.18
CA LYS A 218 -20.23 -10.38 26.94
C LYS A 218 -19.38 -9.13 26.69
N ASP A 219 -18.08 -9.29 26.41
CA ASP A 219 -17.15 -8.18 26.11
C ASP A 219 -17.21 -7.70 24.65
N GLY A 220 -17.90 -8.43 23.78
CA GLY A 220 -17.99 -8.11 22.37
C GLY A 220 -18.73 -6.79 22.10
N PHE A 221 -19.80 -6.47 22.83
CA PHE A 221 -20.58 -5.23 22.56
C PHE A 221 -19.75 -3.97 22.71
N PHE A 222 -18.81 -3.95 23.65
CA PHE A 222 -17.88 -2.86 23.83
C PHE A 222 -16.93 -2.74 22.62
N ASN A 223 -16.41 -3.86 22.13
CA ASN A 223 -15.57 -3.90 20.93
C ASN A 223 -16.33 -3.44 19.68
N PHE A 224 -17.57 -3.89 19.50
CA PHE A 224 -18.44 -3.40 18.43
C PHE A 224 -18.65 -1.89 18.55
N ALA A 225 -18.90 -1.37 19.75
CA ALA A 225 -19.16 0.03 19.92
C ALA A 225 -17.94 0.89 19.58
N MET A 226 -16.75 0.50 20.05
CA MET A 226 -15.50 1.19 19.73
C MET A 226 -15.23 1.20 18.23
N ILE A 227 -15.25 0.03 17.61
CA ILE A 227 -14.98 -0.13 16.17
C ILE A 227 -16.06 0.58 15.34
N GLY A 228 -17.33 0.40 15.68
CA GLY A 228 -18.47 0.98 14.96
C GLY A 228 -18.47 2.52 15.01
N MET A 229 -18.07 3.11 16.14
CA MET A 229 -17.86 4.56 16.25
C MET A 229 -16.74 5.02 15.32
N GLU A 230 -15.59 4.34 15.28
CA GLU A 230 -14.47 4.75 14.44
C GLU A 230 -14.76 4.59 12.94
N ILE A 231 -15.49 3.53 12.55
CA ILE A 231 -16.01 3.38 11.17
C ILE A 231 -16.92 4.57 10.81
N CYS A 232 -17.84 4.96 11.70
CA CYS A 232 -18.70 6.13 11.48
C CYS A 232 -17.87 7.43 11.35
N GLU A 233 -16.84 7.61 12.18
CA GLU A 233 -15.93 8.75 12.10
C GLU A 233 -15.17 8.81 10.77
N ALA A 234 -14.75 7.66 10.24
CA ALA A 234 -14.07 7.56 8.95
C ALA A 234 -15.00 7.93 7.78
N VAL A 235 -16.26 7.49 7.81
CA VAL A 235 -17.27 7.90 6.80
C VAL A 235 -17.60 9.39 6.92
N ILE A 236 -17.74 9.92 8.15
CA ILE A 236 -17.93 11.36 8.38
C ILE A 236 -16.75 12.17 7.83
N ALA A 237 -15.53 11.71 8.06
CA ALA A 237 -14.32 12.33 7.53
C ALA A 237 -14.35 12.38 6.00
N LEU A 238 -14.79 11.31 5.34
CA LEU A 238 -14.95 11.27 3.89
C LEU A 238 -15.96 12.31 3.40
N HIS A 239 -17.12 12.38 4.06
CA HIS A 239 -18.19 13.32 3.71
C HIS A 239 -17.77 14.78 3.91
N LYS A 240 -16.93 15.07 4.91
CA LYS A 240 -16.35 16.42 5.13
C LYS A 240 -15.44 16.86 3.98
N GLU A 241 -14.80 15.93 3.28
CA GLU A 241 -14.02 16.22 2.08
C GLU A 241 -14.88 16.31 0.81
N GLY A 242 -16.21 16.17 0.94
CA GLY A 242 -17.14 16.27 -0.18
C GLY A 242 -17.19 15.02 -1.06
N LEU A 243 -16.74 13.88 -0.53
CA LEU A 243 -16.67 12.61 -1.25
C LEU A 243 -17.76 11.66 -0.75
N ILE A 244 -18.29 10.86 -1.68
CA ILE A 244 -19.19 9.74 -1.41
C ILE A 244 -18.44 8.48 -1.86
N ALA A 245 -18.33 7.47 -0.99
CA ALA A 245 -17.63 6.24 -1.32
C ALA A 245 -18.33 5.50 -2.45
N GLY A 246 -19.66 5.31 -2.35
CA GLY A 246 -20.48 4.62 -3.35
C GLY A 246 -20.46 3.10 -3.21
N CYS A 247 -19.32 2.51 -2.84
CA CYS A 247 -19.19 1.13 -2.39
C CYS A 247 -18.23 1.06 -1.22
N LEU A 248 -18.45 0.13 -0.29
CA LEU A 248 -17.55 -0.14 0.83
C LEU A 248 -17.54 -1.63 1.11
N GLY A 249 -16.35 -2.16 1.41
CA GLY A 249 -16.19 -3.49 1.97
C GLY A 249 -15.34 -3.45 3.23
N PHE A 250 -15.20 -4.59 3.90
CA PHE A 250 -14.36 -4.68 5.10
C PHE A 250 -12.89 -4.37 4.82
N SER A 251 -12.37 -4.70 3.63
CA SER A 251 -10.98 -4.40 3.27
C SER A 251 -10.69 -2.89 3.23
N CYS A 252 -11.71 -2.04 3.01
CA CYS A 252 -11.56 -0.59 3.04
C CYS A 252 -11.13 -0.05 4.41
N PHE A 253 -11.33 -0.82 5.48
CA PHE A 253 -11.04 -0.38 6.85
C PHE A 253 -9.75 -1.05 7.35
N GLN A 254 -8.79 -0.22 7.74
CA GLN A 254 -7.47 -0.65 8.23
C GLN A 254 -7.22 -0.10 9.63
N PHE A 255 -6.37 -0.79 10.39
CA PHE A 255 -5.94 -0.31 11.71
C PHE A 255 -4.63 0.46 11.58
N ASP A 256 -4.55 1.65 12.19
CA ASP A 256 -3.29 2.36 12.37
C ASP A 256 -2.44 1.72 13.48
N ASP A 257 -1.23 2.24 13.68
CA ASP A 257 -0.28 1.77 14.70
C ASP A 257 -0.81 1.87 16.15
N PHE A 258 -1.88 2.64 16.36
CA PHE A 258 -2.54 2.83 17.65
C PHE A 258 -3.81 1.99 17.80
N GLY A 259 -4.18 1.24 16.75
CA GLY A 259 -5.38 0.41 16.72
C GLY A 259 -6.66 1.17 16.37
N HIS A 260 -6.57 2.38 15.83
CA HIS A 260 -7.73 3.12 15.32
C HIS A 260 -8.09 2.69 13.90
N VAL A 261 -9.39 2.65 13.60
CA VAL A 261 -9.90 2.37 12.26
C VAL A 261 -9.75 3.61 11.35
N CYS A 262 -9.11 3.39 10.20
CA CYS A 262 -8.96 4.37 9.12
C CYS A 262 -9.55 3.82 7.81
N LEU A 263 -10.10 4.71 6.99
CA LEU A 263 -10.58 4.38 5.66
C LEU A 263 -9.46 4.48 4.62
N ASN A 264 -9.16 3.37 3.94
CA ASN A 264 -8.22 3.33 2.83
C ASN A 264 -8.93 3.62 1.51
N LEU A 265 -8.74 4.83 0.98
CA LEU A 265 -9.35 5.24 -0.27
C LEU A 265 -8.81 4.52 -1.51
N SER A 266 -7.56 4.06 -1.49
CA SER A 266 -7.05 3.21 -2.58
C SER A 266 -7.87 1.93 -2.68
N GLU A 267 -8.19 1.34 -1.54
CA GLU A 267 -9.01 0.13 -1.48
C GLU A 267 -10.46 0.40 -1.88
N VAL A 268 -11.06 1.53 -1.45
CA VAL A 268 -12.39 1.95 -1.92
C VAL A 268 -12.44 2.03 -3.45
N LEU A 269 -11.40 2.59 -4.06
CA LEU A 269 -11.29 2.68 -5.52
C LEU A 269 -11.07 1.32 -6.18
N LEU A 270 -10.32 0.40 -5.55
CA LEU A 270 -10.12 -0.97 -6.05
C LEU A 270 -11.41 -1.79 -6.01
N ILE A 271 -12.12 -1.79 -4.88
CA ILE A 271 -13.42 -2.46 -4.73
C ILE A 271 -14.42 -1.90 -5.74
N GLY A 272 -14.41 -0.59 -5.97
CA GLY A 272 -15.21 0.00 -7.02
C GLY A 272 -14.95 -0.69 -8.36
N ARG A 273 -13.68 -0.87 -8.76
CA ARG A 273 -13.33 -1.43 -10.08
C ARG A 273 -13.86 -2.84 -10.21
N GLU A 274 -13.73 -3.63 -9.14
CA GLU A 274 -14.29 -4.98 -9.05
C GLU A 274 -15.81 -4.96 -9.25
N VAL A 275 -16.54 -4.06 -8.57
CA VAL A 275 -18.00 -3.91 -8.74
C VAL A 275 -18.36 -3.62 -10.20
N LEU A 276 -17.65 -2.70 -10.86
CA LEU A 276 -17.91 -2.43 -12.28
C LEU A 276 -17.65 -3.63 -13.16
N GLU A 277 -16.55 -4.33 -12.96
CA GLU A 277 -16.22 -5.50 -13.77
C GLU A 277 -17.31 -6.56 -13.64
N VAL A 278 -17.83 -6.77 -12.43
CA VAL A 278 -18.95 -7.67 -12.19
C VAL A 278 -20.21 -7.18 -12.92
N VAL A 279 -20.55 -5.88 -12.84
CA VAL A 279 -21.70 -5.29 -13.55
C VAL A 279 -21.54 -5.40 -15.07
N ALA A 280 -20.36 -5.10 -15.61
CA ALA A 280 -20.05 -5.13 -17.05
C ALA A 280 -20.08 -6.56 -17.62
N LYS A 281 -19.62 -7.56 -16.84
CA LYS A 281 -19.73 -8.99 -17.21
C LYS A 281 -21.18 -9.40 -17.44
N VAL A 282 -22.10 -8.89 -16.63
CA VAL A 282 -23.54 -9.16 -16.79
C VAL A 282 -24.12 -8.36 -17.97
N GLY A 283 -23.74 -7.10 -18.15
CA GLY A 283 -24.23 -6.25 -19.26
C GLY A 283 -23.79 -6.70 -20.66
N SER A 284 -22.65 -7.39 -20.79
CA SER A 284 -22.09 -7.84 -22.08
C SER A 284 -22.85 -9.02 -22.72
N SER A 285 -23.83 -9.62 -22.02
CA SER A 285 -24.62 -10.76 -22.53
C SER A 285 -25.69 -10.37 -23.57
N GLY A 286 -25.91 -9.08 -23.80
CA GLY A 286 -26.72 -8.55 -24.92
C GLY A 286 -28.21 -8.86 -24.89
N LYS A 287 -28.72 -9.47 -23.81
CA LYS A 287 -30.16 -9.69 -23.58
C LYS A 287 -30.60 -8.88 -22.36
N LYS A 288 -31.90 -8.54 -22.29
CA LYS A 288 -32.52 -8.07 -21.03
C LYS A 288 -32.01 -8.98 -19.92
N ILE A 289 -31.31 -8.42 -18.93
CA ILE A 289 -30.75 -9.19 -17.83
C ILE A 289 -31.89 -9.98 -17.21
N GLY A 290 -31.74 -11.30 -17.15
CA GLY A 290 -32.73 -12.14 -16.48
C GLY A 290 -32.60 -11.94 -14.97
N ASP A 291 -33.72 -11.97 -14.26
CA ASP A 291 -33.79 -11.82 -12.79
C ASP A 291 -32.72 -12.63 -12.03
N GLY A 292 -32.39 -13.82 -12.52
CA GLY A 292 -31.36 -14.69 -11.95
C GLY A 292 -29.92 -14.17 -12.08
N GLU A 293 -29.59 -13.39 -13.11
CA GLU A 293 -28.24 -12.81 -13.29
C GLU A 293 -27.99 -11.66 -12.30
N ILE A 294 -29.02 -10.86 -12.02
CA ILE A 294 -28.97 -9.82 -10.97
C ILE A 294 -28.79 -10.45 -9.59
N VAL A 295 -29.51 -11.55 -9.32
CA VAL A 295 -29.38 -12.31 -8.06
C VAL A 295 -27.95 -12.83 -7.89
N LEU A 296 -27.36 -13.41 -8.95
CA LEU A 296 -25.99 -13.90 -8.91
C LEU A 296 -24.98 -12.79 -8.68
N LEU A 297 -25.16 -11.63 -9.32
CA LEU A 297 -24.30 -10.45 -9.12
C LEU A 297 -24.31 -9.98 -7.66
N ILE A 298 -25.50 -9.79 -7.09
CA ILE A 298 -25.64 -9.30 -5.71
C ILE A 298 -25.11 -10.33 -4.72
N THR A 299 -25.38 -11.61 -4.97
CA THR A 299 -24.87 -12.72 -4.16
C THR A 299 -23.34 -12.76 -4.16
N ASP A 300 -22.70 -12.58 -5.31
CA ASP A 300 -21.24 -12.58 -5.43
C ASP A 300 -20.62 -11.39 -4.67
N LEU A 301 -21.18 -10.18 -4.82
CA LEU A 301 -20.70 -8.99 -4.11
C LEU A 301 -20.81 -9.14 -2.59
N PHE A 302 -21.98 -9.56 -2.06
CA PHE A 302 -22.19 -9.66 -0.62
C PHE A 302 -21.42 -10.83 0.02
N LYS A 303 -21.15 -11.91 -0.72
CA LYS A 303 -20.26 -12.98 -0.25
C LYS A 303 -18.81 -12.55 -0.13
N ARG A 304 -18.40 -11.52 -0.88
CA ARG A 304 -17.08 -10.88 -0.76
C ARG A 304 -17.08 -9.74 0.25
N ASP A 305 -18.18 -9.58 1.01
CA ASP A 305 -18.39 -8.47 1.94
C ASP A 305 -18.25 -7.08 1.27
N VAL A 306 -18.61 -6.98 -0.01
CA VAL A 306 -18.64 -5.73 -0.77
C VAL A 306 -20.07 -5.23 -0.87
N PHE A 307 -20.35 -4.09 -0.24
CA PHE A 307 -21.68 -3.50 -0.21
C PHE A 307 -21.80 -2.35 -1.21
N VAL A 308 -22.97 -2.25 -1.84
CA VAL A 308 -23.35 -1.19 -2.77
C VAL A 308 -24.83 -0.87 -2.58
N SER A 309 -25.16 0.42 -2.48
CA SER A 309 -26.54 0.87 -2.30
C SER A 309 -27.37 0.69 -3.59
N PRO A 310 -28.70 0.52 -3.49
CA PRO A 310 -29.56 0.32 -4.66
C PRO A 310 -29.41 1.42 -5.71
N GLU A 311 -29.41 2.69 -5.30
CA GLU A 311 -29.31 3.81 -6.24
C GLU A 311 -27.96 3.89 -6.95
N VAL A 312 -26.85 3.51 -6.29
CA VAL A 312 -25.53 3.46 -6.92
C VAL A 312 -25.47 2.31 -7.92
N LEU A 313 -25.98 1.12 -7.56
CA LEU A 313 -25.99 -0.04 -8.46
C LEU A 313 -26.78 0.25 -9.74
N LEU A 314 -27.94 0.93 -9.60
CA LEU A 314 -28.78 1.28 -10.73
C LEU A 314 -28.09 2.29 -11.66
N GLU A 315 -27.42 3.31 -11.10
CA GLU A 315 -26.65 4.29 -11.87
C GLU A 315 -25.47 3.62 -12.62
N LEU A 316 -24.74 2.71 -11.97
CA LEU A 316 -23.68 1.93 -12.59
C LEU A 316 -24.21 1.04 -13.72
N SER A 317 -25.33 0.39 -13.50
CA SER A 317 -25.97 -0.46 -14.50
C SER A 317 -26.36 0.33 -15.74
N GLU A 318 -26.95 1.51 -15.55
CA GLU A 318 -27.33 2.39 -16.65
C GLU A 318 -26.12 2.88 -17.47
N LYS A 319 -24.99 3.16 -16.81
CA LYS A 319 -23.73 3.53 -17.49
C LYS A 319 -23.18 2.41 -18.38
N GLU A 320 -23.36 1.16 -17.99
CA GLU A 320 -22.98 -0.02 -18.80
C GLU A 320 -24.06 -0.41 -19.83
N GLY A 321 -25.08 0.43 -20.04
CA GLY A 321 -26.11 0.21 -21.08
C GLY A 321 -27.16 -0.84 -20.72
N ILE A 322 -27.25 -1.23 -19.45
CA ILE A 322 -28.25 -2.17 -18.95
C ILE A 322 -29.60 -1.46 -18.84
N VAL A 323 -30.57 -1.87 -19.67
CA VAL A 323 -31.93 -1.31 -19.64
C VAL A 323 -32.70 -1.87 -18.46
N VAL A 324 -32.75 -1.13 -17.36
CA VAL A 324 -33.63 -1.42 -16.23
C VAL A 324 -34.89 -0.55 -16.36
N GLU A 325 -36.05 -1.15 -16.62
CA GLU A 325 -37.33 -0.42 -16.83
C GLU A 325 -37.64 0.49 -15.61
N ARG A 326 -37.74 1.80 -15.86
CA ARG A 326 -37.86 2.83 -14.82
C ARG A 326 -39.34 3.03 -14.44
N GLY A 327 -39.77 2.41 -13.35
CA GLY A 327 -40.89 2.93 -12.56
C GLY A 327 -40.48 4.21 -11.83
N SER A 328 -40.80 5.37 -12.43
CA SER A 328 -40.98 6.70 -11.81
C SER A 328 -39.94 7.17 -10.75
N SER A 329 -38.93 7.92 -11.22
CA SER A 329 -37.95 8.73 -10.46
C SER A 329 -37.03 7.98 -9.47
N ARG A 330 -35.88 7.51 -9.96
CA ARG A 330 -34.82 6.95 -9.11
C ARG A 330 -34.09 8.05 -8.34
N TYR A 331 -33.87 7.79 -7.06
CA TYR A 331 -33.19 8.70 -6.15
C TYR A 331 -31.76 8.98 -6.60
N SER A 332 -31.32 10.24 -6.51
CA SER A 332 -29.93 10.61 -6.79
C SER A 332 -28.99 10.06 -5.71
N ILE A 333 -27.75 9.78 -6.09
CA ILE A 333 -26.67 9.42 -5.15
C ILE A 333 -26.37 10.61 -4.23
N ARG A 334 -26.27 10.35 -2.92
CA ARG A 334 -26.04 11.37 -1.86
C ARG A 334 -25.17 10.79 -0.75
N TYR A 335 -24.83 11.57 0.27
CA TYR A 335 -24.13 11.04 1.46
C TYR A 335 -24.90 9.92 2.16
N SER A 336 -26.23 9.92 2.08
CA SER A 336 -27.07 8.84 2.61
C SER A 336 -26.97 7.54 1.81
N SER A 337 -26.36 7.55 0.61
CA SER A 337 -25.94 6.34 -0.09
C SER A 337 -24.88 5.57 0.72
N ASP A 338 -23.91 6.28 1.30
CA ASP A 338 -22.90 5.65 2.17
C ASP A 338 -23.46 5.25 3.53
N VAL A 339 -24.52 5.91 4.02
CA VAL A 339 -25.21 5.48 5.26
C VAL A 339 -25.78 4.08 5.10
N TRP A 340 -26.28 3.74 3.91
CA TRP A 340 -26.78 2.39 3.62
C TRP A 340 -25.65 1.36 3.71
N LEU A 341 -24.50 1.66 3.10
CA LEU A 341 -23.29 0.82 3.15
C LEU A 341 -22.81 0.63 4.60
N LEU A 342 -22.77 1.72 5.37
CA LEU A 342 -22.42 1.71 6.78
C LEU A 342 -23.38 0.84 7.60
N GLY A 343 -24.69 0.93 7.33
CA GLY A 343 -25.70 0.07 7.93
C GLY A 343 -25.42 -1.41 7.66
N CYS A 344 -25.14 -1.76 6.41
CA CYS A 344 -24.78 -3.13 6.02
C CYS A 344 -23.54 -3.63 6.76
N ILE A 345 -22.47 -2.84 6.81
CA ILE A 345 -21.21 -3.20 7.51
C ILE A 345 -21.45 -3.43 9.00
N LEU A 346 -22.15 -2.51 9.67
CA LEU A 346 -22.43 -2.62 11.10
C LEU A 346 -23.34 -3.82 11.42
N LEU A 347 -24.38 -4.05 10.61
CA LEU A 347 -25.27 -5.19 10.77
C LEU A 347 -24.56 -6.50 10.45
N ARG A 348 -23.68 -6.53 9.45
CA ARG A 348 -22.84 -7.68 9.12
C ARG A 348 -21.90 -8.05 10.26
N ILE A 349 -21.29 -7.06 10.93
CA ILE A 349 -20.51 -7.28 12.15
C ILE A 349 -21.41 -7.86 13.25
N LEU A 350 -22.59 -7.27 13.47
CA LEU A 350 -23.47 -7.67 14.56
C LEU A 350 -24.16 -9.01 14.36
N VAL A 351 -24.56 -9.36 13.15
CA VAL A 351 -25.42 -10.52 12.85
C VAL A 351 -24.63 -11.68 12.24
N GLY A 352 -23.53 -11.40 11.52
CA GLY A 352 -22.74 -12.41 10.82
C GLY A 352 -23.29 -12.74 9.42
N GLU A 353 -22.87 -13.87 8.86
CA GLU A 353 -23.18 -14.29 7.46
C GLU A 353 -24.68 -14.38 7.16
N VAL A 354 -25.49 -14.70 8.18
CA VAL A 354 -26.96 -14.79 8.06
C VAL A 354 -27.58 -13.51 7.52
N PHE A 355 -26.96 -12.35 7.79
CA PHE A 355 -27.42 -11.08 7.27
C PHE A 355 -27.21 -10.94 5.76
N SER A 356 -26.11 -11.46 5.21
CA SER A 356 -25.80 -11.37 3.79
C SER A 356 -26.86 -12.09 2.94
N ASP A 357 -27.28 -13.29 3.35
CA ASP A 357 -28.31 -14.06 2.65
C ASP A 357 -29.66 -13.33 2.62
N GLU A 358 -30.08 -12.74 3.75
CA GLU A 358 -31.33 -11.97 3.84
C GLU A 358 -31.26 -10.65 3.04
N LEU A 359 -30.08 -10.03 2.97
CA LEU A 359 -29.86 -8.80 2.19
C LEU A 359 -29.89 -9.06 0.68
N VAL A 360 -29.42 -10.23 0.22
CA VAL A 360 -29.55 -10.64 -1.19
C VAL A 360 -31.03 -10.69 -1.58
N ASP A 361 -31.87 -11.38 -0.79
CA ASP A 361 -33.31 -11.51 -1.08
C ASP A 361 -33.99 -10.13 -1.15
N TYR A 362 -33.68 -9.25 -0.19
CA TYR A 362 -34.15 -7.86 -0.16
C TYR A 362 -33.81 -7.08 -1.44
N MET A 363 -32.53 -7.08 -1.81
CA MET A 363 -32.02 -6.34 -2.97
C MET A 363 -32.59 -6.90 -4.28
N CYS A 364 -32.69 -8.22 -4.39
CA CYS A 364 -33.30 -8.87 -5.54
C CYS A 364 -34.77 -8.47 -5.67
N HIS A 365 -35.54 -8.47 -4.58
CA HIS A 365 -36.94 -8.04 -4.61
C HIS A 365 -37.09 -6.60 -5.11
N ILE A 366 -36.21 -5.69 -4.68
CA ILE A 366 -36.24 -4.28 -5.09
C ILE A 366 -35.89 -4.10 -6.56
N ILE A 367 -34.82 -4.77 -7.02
CA ILE A 367 -34.27 -4.54 -8.35
C ILE A 367 -35.06 -5.30 -9.43
N VAL A 368 -35.49 -6.53 -9.13
CA VAL A 368 -36.20 -7.42 -10.06
C VAL A 368 -37.69 -7.08 -10.13
N LYS A 369 -38.42 -7.18 -9.00
CA LYS A 369 -39.88 -7.03 -9.00
C LYS A 369 -40.35 -5.57 -9.11
N GLY A 370 -39.46 -4.60 -8.90
CA GLY A 370 -39.72 -3.19 -9.19
C GLY A 370 -39.95 -2.89 -10.68
N SER A 371 -39.69 -3.85 -11.57
CA SER A 371 -39.94 -3.73 -13.02
C SER A 371 -41.35 -4.15 -13.45
N GLU A 372 -42.07 -4.95 -12.66
CA GLU A 372 -43.31 -5.60 -13.11
C GLU A 372 -44.61 -4.90 -12.69
N ASN A 373 -44.62 -4.03 -11.67
CA ASN A 373 -45.84 -3.35 -11.19
C ASN A 373 -45.60 -1.87 -10.82
N ASN A 374 -46.43 -0.97 -11.36
CA ASN A 374 -46.36 0.49 -11.20
C ASN A 374 -46.65 1.02 -9.77
N GLU A 375 -46.94 0.14 -8.81
CA GLU A 375 -46.95 0.46 -7.37
C GLU A 375 -45.93 -0.45 -6.70
N LEU A 376 -44.70 0.05 -6.48
CA LEU A 376 -43.65 -0.70 -5.80
C LEU A 376 -44.09 -1.00 -4.36
N ASP A 377 -44.37 -2.26 -4.04
CA ASP A 377 -44.47 -2.74 -2.67
C ASP A 377 -43.05 -2.95 -2.06
N CYS A 378 -42.16 -1.98 -2.25
CA CYS A 378 -40.84 -1.95 -1.59
C CYS A 378 -40.98 -1.90 -0.06
N SER A 379 -42.09 -1.34 0.42
CA SER A 379 -42.40 -1.26 1.83
C SER A 379 -42.62 -2.65 2.42
N SER A 380 -43.34 -3.56 1.78
CA SER A 380 -43.52 -4.91 2.34
C SER A 380 -42.23 -5.73 2.37
N ALA A 381 -41.42 -5.67 1.31
CA ALA A 381 -40.12 -6.35 1.25
C ALA A 381 -39.14 -5.81 2.30
N TYR A 382 -39.09 -4.49 2.46
CA TYR A 382 -38.32 -3.85 3.52
C TYR A 382 -38.81 -4.29 4.90
N MET A 383 -40.12 -4.21 5.16
CA MET A 383 -40.68 -4.61 6.46
C MET A 383 -40.39 -6.07 6.78
N SER A 384 -40.50 -6.98 5.80
CA SER A 384 -40.21 -8.40 6.01
C SER A 384 -38.76 -8.66 6.41
N VAL A 385 -37.80 -8.05 5.70
CA VAL A 385 -36.37 -8.22 6.00
C VAL A 385 -36.02 -7.52 7.31
N MET A 386 -36.56 -6.32 7.56
CA MET A 386 -36.34 -5.60 8.81
C MET A 386 -36.93 -6.32 10.02
N GLU A 387 -38.05 -7.02 9.90
CA GLU A 387 -38.59 -7.87 10.98
C GLU A 387 -37.63 -9.01 11.32
N LYS A 388 -37.07 -9.68 10.31
CA LYS A 388 -36.07 -10.74 10.52
C LYS A 388 -34.79 -10.20 11.14
N VAL A 389 -34.25 -9.09 10.61
CA VAL A 389 -33.05 -8.44 11.15
C VAL A 389 -33.30 -7.94 12.57
N SER A 390 -34.45 -7.32 12.84
CA SER A 390 -34.82 -6.85 14.18
C SER A 390 -34.98 -8.02 15.16
N SER A 391 -35.52 -9.16 14.72
CA SER A 391 -35.60 -10.38 15.53
C SER A 391 -34.20 -10.90 15.87
N LEU A 392 -33.30 -11.00 14.88
CA LEU A 392 -31.91 -11.41 15.09
C LEU A 392 -31.17 -10.46 16.05
N LEU A 393 -31.35 -9.15 15.88
CA LEU A 393 -30.78 -8.15 16.78
C LEU A 393 -31.41 -8.24 18.17
N GLY A 394 -32.71 -8.50 18.30
CA GLY A 394 -33.41 -8.67 19.58
C GLY A 394 -32.97 -9.89 20.37
N THR A 395 -32.46 -10.93 19.70
CA THR A 395 -31.82 -12.06 20.40
C THR A 395 -30.44 -11.72 20.96
N LYS A 396 -29.72 -10.77 20.33
CA LYS A 396 -28.37 -10.34 20.75
C LYS A 396 -28.43 -9.18 21.75
N PHE A 397 -29.15 -8.14 21.40
CA PHE A 397 -29.42 -6.98 22.24
C PHE A 397 -30.71 -7.22 23.02
N GLY A 398 -30.65 -7.11 24.35
CA GLY A 398 -31.87 -7.09 25.17
C GLY A 398 -32.76 -5.88 24.84
N SER A 399 -33.92 -5.80 25.49
CA SER A 399 -34.90 -4.71 25.32
C SER A 399 -34.38 -3.30 25.64
N GLU A 400 -33.15 -3.17 26.14
CA GLU A 400 -32.51 -1.91 26.51
C GLU A 400 -32.00 -1.10 25.30
N TYR A 401 -31.80 -1.72 24.12
CA TYR A 401 -31.17 -1.06 22.97
C TYR A 401 -32.04 -0.98 21.71
N VAL A 402 -33.37 -0.91 21.89
CA VAL A 402 -34.35 -0.82 20.79
C VAL A 402 -34.06 0.37 19.87
N SER A 403 -33.61 1.51 20.41
CA SER A 403 -33.28 2.70 19.63
C SER A 403 -32.11 2.47 18.65
N LEU A 404 -31.10 1.71 19.08
CA LEU A 404 -29.97 1.35 18.21
C LEU A 404 -30.42 0.39 17.10
N GLN A 405 -31.28 -0.56 17.41
CA GLN A 405 -31.84 -1.46 16.39
C GLN A 405 -32.62 -0.68 15.33
N GLN A 406 -33.47 0.26 15.77
CA GLN A 406 -34.25 1.11 14.88
C GLN A 406 -33.38 1.98 13.99
N ILE A 407 -32.31 2.59 14.53
CA ILE A 407 -31.44 3.46 13.72
C ILE A 407 -30.64 2.64 12.68
N LEU A 408 -30.17 1.44 13.04
CA LEU A 408 -29.45 0.55 12.14
C LEU A 408 -30.35 0.03 11.01
N CYS A 409 -31.59 -0.35 11.32
CA CYS A 409 -32.57 -0.75 10.30
C CYS A 409 -32.92 0.43 9.38
N LYS A 410 -33.10 1.63 9.94
CA LYS A 410 -33.40 2.85 9.18
C LYS A 410 -32.28 3.24 8.19
N CYS A 411 -31.03 2.82 8.41
CA CYS A 411 -29.97 2.97 7.41
C CYS A 411 -30.26 2.23 6.11
N LEU A 412 -31.01 1.12 6.18
CA LEU A 412 -31.34 0.27 5.03
C LEU A 412 -32.61 0.68 4.29
N GLU A 413 -33.23 1.82 4.65
CA GLU A 413 -34.38 2.36 3.93
C GLU A 413 -34.09 2.52 2.43
N PHE A 414 -35.03 2.08 1.59
CA PHE A 414 -34.85 2.15 0.14
C PHE A 414 -34.69 3.60 -0.34
N ASN A 415 -35.50 4.51 0.20
CA ASN A 415 -35.40 5.94 -0.11
C ASN A 415 -34.22 6.59 0.64
N PRO A 416 -33.18 7.09 -0.05
CA PRO A 416 -32.02 7.71 0.59
C PRO A 416 -32.36 8.93 1.45
N LYS A 417 -33.48 9.61 1.23
CA LYS A 417 -33.93 10.76 2.05
C LYS A 417 -34.48 10.35 3.42
N ASN A 418 -34.90 9.09 3.56
CA ASN A 418 -35.46 8.58 4.81
C ASN A 418 -34.40 7.96 5.73
N ARG A 419 -33.19 7.73 5.22
CA ARG A 419 -32.07 7.18 5.97
C ARG A 419 -31.58 8.15 7.04
N SER A 420 -31.00 7.61 8.10
CA SER A 420 -30.44 8.36 9.22
C SER A 420 -29.17 9.13 8.83
N LEU A 421 -28.71 10.07 9.66
CA LEU A 421 -27.37 10.64 9.50
C LEU A 421 -26.33 9.74 10.16
N VAL A 422 -25.11 9.72 9.62
CA VAL A 422 -23.98 8.96 10.22
C VAL A 422 -23.72 9.41 11.66
N THR A 423 -23.92 10.69 11.96
CA THR A 423 -23.78 11.25 13.31
C THR A 423 -24.79 10.67 14.31
N ASP A 424 -26.01 10.36 13.85
CA ASP A 424 -27.03 9.75 14.69
C ASP A 424 -26.67 8.29 14.98
N VAL A 425 -26.23 7.56 13.95
CA VAL A 425 -25.73 6.19 14.10
C VAL A 425 -24.59 6.12 15.11
N TRP A 426 -23.58 6.99 14.98
CA TRP A 426 -22.47 7.11 15.94
C TRP A 426 -22.97 7.38 17.36
N LYS A 427 -23.96 8.29 17.52
CA LYS A 427 -24.53 8.63 18.83
C LYS A 427 -25.17 7.42 19.51
N TYR A 428 -26.00 6.67 18.80
CA TYR A 428 -26.67 5.49 19.37
C TYR A 428 -25.70 4.35 19.65
N ILE A 429 -24.63 4.19 18.86
CA ILE A 429 -23.56 3.22 19.16
C ILE A 429 -22.84 3.63 20.45
N ARG A 430 -22.54 4.92 20.64
CA ARG A 430 -21.88 5.44 21.85
C ARG A 430 -22.66 5.14 23.13
N GLU A 431 -23.99 5.11 23.07
CA GLU A 431 -24.84 4.78 24.23
C GLU A 431 -24.59 3.36 24.78
N LEU A 432 -24.00 2.46 23.99
CA LEU A 432 -23.53 1.14 24.45
C LEU A 432 -22.38 1.24 25.46
N VAL A 433 -21.59 2.31 25.39
CA VAL A 433 -20.37 2.50 26.22
C VAL A 433 -20.60 3.54 27.31
N ILE A 434 -21.24 4.67 26.97
CA ILE A 434 -21.43 5.80 27.88
C ILE A 434 -22.93 6.09 27.98
N LYS A 435 -23.52 5.81 29.15
CA LYS A 435 -24.90 6.25 29.46
C LYS A 435 -24.91 7.77 29.64
N PRO A 436 -25.77 8.52 28.93
CA PRO A 436 -25.69 9.98 28.87
C PRO A 436 -26.14 10.61 30.20
N GLN A 437 -25.20 10.93 31.10
CA GLN A 437 -25.48 11.80 32.25
C GLN A 437 -25.21 13.28 31.94
N PHE A 438 -24.45 13.57 30.88
CA PHE A 438 -24.12 14.93 30.44
C PHE A 438 -24.18 15.02 28.91
N ASP A 439 -25.35 15.38 28.38
CA ASP A 439 -25.58 15.63 26.95
C ASP A 439 -25.07 17.03 26.53
N LYS A 440 -23.84 17.37 26.92
CA LYS A 440 -23.11 18.52 26.38
C LYS A 440 -22.02 18.00 25.46
N MET A 441 -22.43 17.50 24.30
CA MET A 441 -21.46 17.29 23.24
C MET A 441 -20.99 18.65 22.74
N VAL A 442 -19.66 18.81 22.67
CA VAL A 442 -19.01 19.72 21.72
C VAL A 442 -19.74 19.48 20.40
N LYS A 443 -20.39 20.52 19.85
CA LYS A 443 -20.91 20.46 18.49
C LYS A 443 -19.77 19.91 17.65
N LEU A 444 -19.88 18.66 17.16
CA LEU A 444 -19.28 18.33 15.88
C LEU A 444 -19.92 19.37 14.98
N ASP A 445 -19.16 20.44 14.67
CA ASP A 445 -19.69 21.61 14.01
C ASP A 445 -20.60 21.11 12.90
N GLY A 446 -21.85 21.53 12.98
CA GLY A 446 -22.86 21.20 11.99
C GLY A 446 -22.41 21.82 10.69
N ALA A 447 -21.51 21.13 10.00
CA ALA A 447 -21.24 21.36 8.61
C ALA A 447 -22.59 21.12 7.97
N SER A 448 -23.25 22.20 7.56
CA SER A 448 -24.35 22.14 6.63
C SER A 448 -23.76 21.53 5.37
N TYR A 449 -23.76 20.20 5.30
CA TYR A 449 -23.36 19.49 4.10
C TYR A 449 -24.32 19.97 3.02
N ASP A 450 -23.79 20.56 1.96
CA ASP A 450 -24.57 20.69 0.75
C ASP A 450 -24.78 19.27 0.23
N GLU A 451 -25.89 18.65 0.65
CA GLU A 451 -26.25 17.26 0.37
C GLU A 451 -26.32 16.94 -1.14
N ASN A 452 -26.25 17.96 -2.00
CA ASN A 452 -26.30 17.85 -3.45
C ASN A 452 -24.94 18.02 -4.15
N ARG A 453 -23.84 18.18 -3.41
CA ARG A 453 -22.50 18.41 -4.00
C ARG A 453 -21.48 17.29 -3.80
N GLY A 454 -21.83 16.23 -3.07
CA GLY A 454 -20.92 15.10 -2.87
C GLY A 454 -20.56 14.43 -4.19
N ARG A 455 -19.28 14.18 -4.44
CA ARG A 455 -18.83 13.44 -5.64
C ARG A 455 -18.64 11.96 -5.30
N CYS A 456 -19.38 11.10 -6.00
CA CYS A 456 -19.30 9.64 -5.82
C CYS A 456 -18.07 9.08 -6.53
N LEU A 457 -17.17 8.46 -5.77
CA LEU A 457 -15.90 7.90 -6.26
C LEU A 457 -16.13 6.79 -7.28
N VAL A 458 -17.05 5.87 -6.99
CA VAL A 458 -17.36 4.68 -7.81
C VAL A 458 -18.09 5.04 -9.11
N VAL A 459 -18.76 6.19 -9.17
CA VAL A 459 -19.44 6.63 -10.40
C VAL A 459 -18.55 7.60 -11.20
N GLY A 460 -17.34 7.90 -10.71
CA GLY A 460 -16.41 8.85 -11.30
C GLY A 460 -15.81 8.42 -12.65
N LYS A 461 -15.10 9.34 -13.32
CA LYS A 461 -14.40 9.14 -14.61
C LYS A 461 -12.97 8.64 -14.45
N LEU A 462 -12.27 8.98 -13.36
CA LEU A 462 -10.92 8.45 -13.02
C LEU A 462 -10.92 6.92 -13.01
N PHE A 463 -12.08 6.36 -12.74
CA PHE A 463 -12.41 4.96 -12.64
C PHE A 463 -12.51 4.19 -13.97
N LEU A 464 -12.86 4.86 -15.08
CA LEU A 464 -13.00 4.24 -16.41
C LEU A 464 -11.66 4.15 -17.18
N LEU A 465 -10.61 4.82 -16.70
CA LEU A 465 -9.29 4.92 -17.35
C LEU A 465 -8.59 3.56 -17.54
N SER A 466 -8.82 2.59 -16.66
CA SER A 466 -8.11 1.31 -16.71
C SER A 466 -8.65 0.34 -17.76
N ARG A 467 -9.87 0.56 -18.29
CA ARG A 467 -10.48 -0.34 -19.29
C ARG A 467 -9.88 -0.16 -20.68
N GLU A 468 -9.54 1.07 -21.09
CA GLU A 468 -9.14 1.36 -22.47
C GLU A 468 -7.61 1.38 -22.70
N ARG A 469 -6.77 1.57 -21.67
CA ARG A 469 -5.31 1.73 -21.85
C ARG A 469 -4.45 0.55 -21.44
N ILE A 470 -4.96 -0.38 -20.62
CA ILE A 470 -4.21 -1.57 -20.21
C ILE A 470 -4.30 -2.68 -21.28
N GLU A 471 -5.43 -2.76 -22.01
CA GLU A 471 -5.60 -3.71 -23.12
C GLU A 471 -4.71 -3.41 -24.35
N ILE A 472 -4.14 -2.20 -24.45
CA ILE A 472 -3.30 -1.80 -25.60
C ILE A 472 -1.87 -2.38 -25.52
N GLN A 473 -1.42 -2.87 -24.35
CA GLN A 473 -0.10 -3.53 -24.24
C GLN A 473 -0.14 -5.06 -24.36
N GLU A 474 -1.31 -5.70 -24.27
CA GLU A 474 -1.40 -7.17 -24.44
C GLU A 474 -1.49 -7.63 -25.90
N LYS A 475 -1.77 -6.73 -26.85
CA LYS A 475 -1.87 -7.08 -28.28
C LYS A 475 -0.59 -6.92 -29.09
N ASP A 476 0.42 -6.21 -28.58
CA ASP A 476 1.68 -5.97 -29.30
C ASP A 476 2.87 -6.82 -28.83
N VAL A 477 2.67 -7.75 -27.88
CA VAL A 477 3.71 -8.70 -27.42
C VAL A 477 3.54 -10.12 -28.01
N SER A 478 2.62 -10.30 -28.96
CA SER A 478 2.50 -11.56 -29.70
C SER A 478 3.37 -11.56 -30.96
N GLN A 479 4.70 -11.46 -30.80
CA GLN A 479 5.69 -12.11 -31.68
C GLN A 479 7.11 -11.76 -31.21
N GLY A 480 7.77 -12.72 -30.55
CA GLY A 480 9.22 -12.78 -30.52
C GLY A 480 9.88 -12.86 -29.15
N MET A 481 10.19 -14.09 -28.77
CA MET A 481 11.36 -14.51 -27.98
C MET A 481 11.21 -14.61 -26.45
N GLU A 482 11.30 -15.87 -26.03
CA GLU A 482 11.25 -16.43 -24.68
C GLU A 482 12.13 -15.72 -23.64
N THR A 483 11.50 -15.21 -22.56
CA THR A 483 12.09 -15.15 -21.21
C THR A 483 10.98 -15.20 -20.15
N ASN A 484 10.23 -16.32 -20.11
CA ASN A 484 9.15 -16.54 -19.15
C ASN A 484 9.65 -17.24 -17.89
N GLY A 485 9.60 -16.55 -16.75
CA GLY A 485 9.77 -17.17 -15.42
C GLY A 485 9.25 -16.29 -14.29
N ALA A 486 9.64 -15.02 -14.26
CA ALA A 486 9.31 -14.13 -13.14
C ALA A 486 7.95 -13.42 -13.29
N ALA A 487 7.58 -12.97 -14.49
CA ALA A 487 6.33 -12.23 -14.72
C ALA A 487 5.07 -13.12 -14.51
N ASN A 488 5.14 -14.40 -14.88
CA ASN A 488 4.03 -15.35 -14.72
C ASN A 488 3.80 -15.81 -13.27
N MET A 489 4.78 -15.67 -12.37
CA MET A 489 4.59 -16.04 -10.97
C MET A 489 3.74 -15.00 -10.24
N VAL A 490 3.91 -13.71 -10.54
CA VAL A 490 3.12 -12.64 -9.93
C VAL A 490 1.68 -12.68 -10.41
N ILE A 491 1.45 -12.89 -11.71
CA ILE A 491 0.11 -13.00 -12.32
C ILE A 491 -0.66 -14.21 -11.75
N GLY A 492 -0.01 -15.39 -11.65
CA GLY A 492 -0.64 -16.59 -11.10
C GLY A 492 -0.97 -16.52 -9.60
N LEU A 493 -0.23 -15.70 -8.82
CA LEU A 493 -0.51 -15.44 -7.41
C LEU A 493 -1.63 -14.40 -7.21
N THR A 494 -1.82 -13.48 -8.16
CA THR A 494 -2.87 -12.44 -8.12
C THR A 494 -4.21 -12.88 -8.70
N GLU A 495 -4.23 -13.86 -9.62
CA GLU A 495 -5.45 -14.33 -10.31
C GLU A 495 -6.13 -15.54 -9.65
N GLY A 496 -5.62 -16.00 -8.48
CA GLY A 496 -6.22 -17.10 -7.72
C GLY A 496 -6.05 -18.50 -8.34
N SER A 497 -5.34 -18.64 -9.46
CA SER A 497 -5.06 -19.94 -10.08
C SER A 497 -3.74 -20.53 -9.58
N ILE A 498 -3.59 -20.70 -8.26
CA ILE A 498 -2.41 -21.34 -7.68
C ILE A 498 -2.58 -22.87 -7.78
N LYS A 499 -1.74 -23.53 -8.58
CA LYS A 499 -1.63 -24.99 -8.58
C LYS A 499 -0.60 -25.41 -7.55
N SER A 500 -1.01 -26.14 -6.51
CA SER A 500 -0.09 -26.77 -5.55
C SER A 500 0.28 -28.20 -5.97
N LYS A 501 1.49 -28.65 -5.62
CA LYS A 501 1.94 -30.03 -5.78
C LYS A 501 2.57 -30.51 -4.46
N ASP A 502 2.06 -31.62 -3.94
CA ASP A 502 2.50 -32.16 -2.66
C ASP A 502 3.74 -33.06 -2.83
N LEU A 503 4.83 -32.73 -2.13
CA LEU A 503 6.07 -33.53 -2.10
C LEU A 503 6.16 -34.28 -0.78
N GLN A 504 5.72 -35.54 -0.77
CA GLN A 504 5.72 -36.37 0.43
C GLN A 504 7.03 -37.15 0.58
N GLY A 505 7.63 -37.12 1.78
CA GLY A 505 8.78 -37.98 2.08
C GLY A 505 9.52 -37.71 3.39
N HIS A 506 9.37 -36.53 3.99
CA HIS A 506 9.87 -36.27 5.36
C HIS A 506 8.99 -36.94 6.41
N LEU A 507 9.60 -37.33 7.54
CA LEU A 507 8.91 -38.01 8.64
C LEU A 507 8.50 -37.07 9.78
N ASP A 508 8.89 -35.79 9.70
CA ASP A 508 8.58 -34.74 10.67
C ASP A 508 8.61 -33.36 9.97
N CYS A 509 8.31 -32.27 10.69
CA CYS A 509 8.16 -30.91 10.19
C CYS A 509 9.33 -30.47 9.30
N VAL A 510 9.01 -29.88 8.15
CA VAL A 510 9.99 -29.22 7.27
C VAL A 510 10.29 -27.83 7.83
N THR A 511 11.57 -27.52 8.01
CA THR A 511 12.05 -26.34 8.75
C THR A 511 12.65 -25.27 7.86
N GLY A 512 13.11 -25.65 6.66
CA GLY A 512 13.79 -24.76 5.74
C GLY A 512 13.79 -25.34 4.34
N LEU A 513 13.83 -24.43 3.35
CA LEU A 513 13.89 -24.76 1.93
C LEU A 513 14.99 -23.92 1.27
N ALA A 514 15.75 -24.52 0.37
CA ALA A 514 16.74 -23.84 -0.45
C ALA A 514 16.71 -24.37 -1.88
N VAL A 515 16.97 -23.51 -2.86
CA VAL A 515 17.00 -23.87 -4.29
C VAL A 515 18.38 -23.57 -4.84
N ALA A 516 18.99 -24.54 -5.51
CA ALA A 516 20.27 -24.37 -6.22
C ALA A 516 20.47 -25.48 -7.27
N GLY A 517 21.16 -25.15 -8.37
CA GLY A 517 21.57 -26.14 -9.38
C GLY A 517 20.44 -26.97 -10.00
N GLY A 518 19.20 -26.44 -10.03
CA GLY A 518 18.02 -27.17 -10.53
C GLY A 518 17.38 -28.16 -9.54
N TYR A 519 17.77 -28.09 -8.26
CA TYR A 519 17.25 -28.93 -7.18
C TYR A 519 16.62 -28.09 -6.07
N LEU A 520 15.64 -28.69 -5.39
CA LEU A 520 15.08 -28.19 -4.13
C LEU A 520 15.67 -29.01 -2.97
N PHE A 521 16.16 -28.32 -1.96
CA PHE A 521 16.65 -28.90 -0.72
C PHE A 521 15.67 -28.58 0.40
N SER A 522 15.30 -29.59 1.19
CA SER A 522 14.40 -29.42 2.33
C SER A 522 15.02 -29.99 3.60
N SER A 523 15.11 -29.17 4.65
CA SER A 523 15.54 -29.59 5.99
C SER A 523 14.36 -29.96 6.87
N SER A 524 14.54 -30.90 7.80
CA SER A 524 13.46 -31.37 8.67
C SER A 524 13.91 -31.73 10.08
N PHE A 525 12.94 -31.72 11.00
CA PHE A 525 13.05 -32.31 12.34
C PHE A 525 13.34 -33.81 12.33
N ASP A 526 13.13 -34.50 11.21
CA ASP A 526 13.51 -35.92 11.04
C ASP A 526 15.03 -36.15 10.94
N LYS A 527 15.82 -35.07 11.13
CA LYS A 527 17.29 -35.04 11.13
C LYS A 527 17.91 -35.27 9.75
N SER A 528 17.15 -35.06 8.68
CA SER A 528 17.62 -35.20 7.32
C SER A 528 17.43 -33.94 6.49
N VAL A 529 18.24 -33.83 5.43
CA VAL A 529 18.00 -32.91 4.33
C VAL A 529 17.68 -33.73 3.08
N LYS A 530 16.55 -33.48 2.43
CA LYS A 530 16.17 -34.17 1.19
C LYS A 530 16.44 -33.31 -0.01
N VAL A 531 16.73 -33.98 -1.13
CA VAL A 531 16.95 -33.37 -2.43
C VAL A 531 15.83 -33.79 -3.37
N TRP A 532 15.20 -32.81 -4.00
CA TRP A 532 14.10 -33.00 -4.95
C TRP A 532 14.48 -32.40 -6.30
N SER A 533 14.11 -33.08 -7.37
CA SER A 533 14.22 -32.57 -8.74
C SER A 533 13.24 -31.42 -8.95
N LEU A 534 13.65 -30.26 -9.44
CA LEU A 534 12.69 -29.21 -9.84
C LEU A 534 12.05 -29.47 -11.21
N GLN A 535 12.55 -30.46 -11.98
CA GLN A 535 11.97 -30.81 -13.28
C GLN A 535 10.70 -31.64 -13.16
N ASP A 536 10.72 -32.67 -12.32
CA ASP A 536 9.60 -33.63 -12.16
C ASP A 536 9.09 -33.74 -10.71
N TYR A 537 9.76 -33.07 -9.77
CA TYR A 537 9.46 -33.09 -8.34
C TYR A 537 9.64 -34.46 -7.68
N SER A 538 10.45 -35.33 -8.27
CA SER A 538 10.82 -36.61 -7.67
C SER A 538 11.83 -36.44 -6.54
N HIS A 539 11.78 -37.35 -5.56
CA HIS A 539 12.79 -37.46 -4.51
C HIS A 539 14.07 -38.10 -5.09
N LEU A 540 15.20 -37.39 -5.01
CA LEU A 540 16.47 -37.82 -5.61
C LEU A 540 17.46 -38.35 -4.58
N HIS A 541 17.57 -37.69 -3.42
CA HIS A 541 18.57 -38.03 -2.42
C HIS A 541 18.18 -37.62 -1.00
N THR A 542 18.80 -38.21 0.01
CA THR A 542 18.65 -37.82 1.42
C THR A 542 20.02 -37.73 2.07
N PHE A 543 20.44 -36.52 2.43
CA PHE A 543 21.61 -36.30 3.28
C PHE A 543 21.27 -36.68 4.71
N ARG A 544 22.03 -37.63 5.25
CA ARG A 544 21.89 -38.16 6.61
C ARG A 544 23.20 -37.94 7.35
N GLY A 545 23.12 -37.54 8.61
CA GLY A 545 24.32 -37.29 9.41
C GLY A 545 24.11 -36.31 10.57
N HIS A 546 23.04 -35.53 10.56
CA HIS A 546 22.67 -34.70 11.70
C HIS A 546 22.20 -35.56 12.88
N GLU A 547 22.76 -35.29 14.06
CA GLU A 547 22.35 -35.96 15.30
C GLU A 547 21.10 -35.32 15.92
N HIS A 548 20.82 -34.08 15.54
CA HIS A 548 19.76 -33.23 16.07
C HIS A 548 18.82 -32.76 14.94
N LYS A 549 17.74 -32.08 15.30
CA LYS A 549 16.75 -31.57 14.34
C LYS A 549 17.40 -30.55 13.42
N VAL A 550 17.27 -30.71 12.11
CA VAL A 550 17.79 -29.71 11.16
C VAL A 550 16.83 -28.53 11.15
N MET A 551 17.35 -27.34 11.40
CA MET A 551 16.54 -26.13 11.61
C MET A 551 16.60 -25.18 10.42
N ALA A 552 17.71 -25.17 9.69
CA ALA A 552 17.94 -24.26 8.59
C ALA A 552 18.77 -24.92 7.50
N VAL A 553 18.56 -24.49 6.26
CA VAL A 553 19.35 -24.91 5.08
C VAL A 553 19.52 -23.71 4.15
N VAL A 554 20.71 -23.57 3.57
CA VAL A 554 21.05 -22.58 2.55
C VAL A 554 21.92 -23.23 1.48
N CYS A 555 21.92 -22.67 0.28
CA CYS A 555 22.76 -23.14 -0.82
C CYS A 555 23.65 -22.01 -1.33
N VAL A 556 24.81 -22.39 -1.87
CA VAL A 556 25.75 -21.49 -2.55
C VAL A 556 25.91 -22.01 -3.96
N ASP A 557 25.57 -21.17 -4.94
CA ASP A 557 25.59 -21.50 -6.37
C ASP A 557 26.74 -20.74 -7.05
N GLU A 558 27.98 -21.13 -6.72
CA GLU A 558 29.23 -20.59 -7.30
C GLU A 558 30.01 -21.72 -8.03
N GLU A 559 31.31 -21.53 -8.31
CA GLU A 559 32.17 -22.51 -9.01
C GLU A 559 32.13 -23.93 -8.41
N GLN A 560 31.82 -24.05 -7.12
CA GLN A 560 31.52 -25.33 -6.46
C GLN A 560 30.19 -25.21 -5.72
N PRO A 561 29.11 -25.86 -6.21
CA PRO A 561 27.80 -25.71 -5.61
C PRO A 561 27.75 -26.50 -4.30
N LEU A 562 27.32 -25.84 -3.23
CA LEU A 562 27.29 -26.36 -1.87
C LEU A 562 25.89 -26.23 -1.25
N CYS A 563 25.52 -27.19 -0.41
CA CYS A 563 24.37 -27.10 0.48
C CYS A 563 24.89 -27.06 1.93
N ILE A 564 24.42 -26.12 2.73
CA ILE A 564 24.84 -25.91 4.11
C ILE A 564 23.60 -26.03 5.00
N SER A 565 23.67 -26.88 6.02
CA SER A 565 22.56 -27.12 6.93
C SER A 565 22.97 -26.95 8.40
N GLY A 566 22.07 -26.39 9.20
CA GLY A 566 22.28 -26.10 10.62
C GLY A 566 21.29 -26.87 11.47
N ASP A 567 21.75 -27.49 12.56
CA ASP A 567 20.90 -28.24 13.48
C ASP A 567 20.78 -27.59 14.87
N SER A 568 19.75 -28.03 15.59
CA SER A 568 19.44 -27.56 16.95
C SER A 568 20.49 -27.97 18.00
N GLY A 569 21.47 -28.81 17.64
CA GLY A 569 22.60 -29.19 18.48
C GLY A 569 23.83 -28.30 18.29
N GLY A 570 23.74 -27.28 17.43
CA GLY A 570 24.84 -26.38 17.09
C GLY A 570 25.72 -26.90 15.96
N GLY A 571 25.34 -28.00 15.30
CA GLY A 571 26.06 -28.58 14.17
C GLY A 571 25.77 -27.84 12.86
N ILE A 572 26.81 -27.51 12.12
CA ILE A 572 26.76 -26.95 10.76
C ILE A 572 27.43 -27.95 9.82
N PHE A 573 26.70 -28.39 8.81
CA PHE A 573 27.12 -29.44 7.89
C PHE A 573 27.16 -28.88 6.48
N VAL A 574 28.27 -29.13 5.78
CA VAL A 574 28.47 -28.68 4.39
C VAL A 574 28.46 -29.89 3.48
N TRP A 575 27.59 -29.89 2.48
CA TRP A 575 27.35 -30.97 1.53
C TRP A 575 27.76 -30.55 0.13
N SER A 576 28.44 -31.44 -0.59
CA SER A 576 28.61 -31.28 -2.04
C SER A 576 27.29 -31.60 -2.72
N ILE A 577 26.83 -30.70 -3.59
CA ILE A 577 25.66 -30.94 -4.44
C ILE A 577 26.04 -31.23 -5.89
N SER A 578 27.31 -31.53 -6.14
CA SER A 578 27.78 -32.08 -7.41
C SER A 578 27.30 -33.53 -7.58
N ILE A 579 26.88 -33.91 -8.79
CA ILE A 579 26.43 -35.27 -9.09
C ILE A 579 27.65 -36.19 -9.27
N PRO A 580 27.69 -37.38 -8.64
CA PRO A 580 26.69 -37.95 -7.73
C PRO A 580 26.71 -37.32 -6.33
N PHE A 581 25.53 -37.12 -5.74
CA PHE A 581 25.40 -36.57 -4.38
C PHE A 581 26.20 -37.38 -3.36
N ALA A 582 27.06 -36.69 -2.60
CA ALA A 582 27.88 -37.32 -1.57
C ALA A 582 27.01 -37.79 -0.39
N GLN A 583 27.25 -39.00 0.12
CA GLN A 583 26.51 -39.51 1.29
C GLN A 583 26.96 -38.88 2.61
N GLU A 584 28.22 -38.48 2.70
CA GLU A 584 28.80 -37.81 3.87
C GLU A 584 29.05 -36.33 3.57
N PRO A 585 28.97 -35.45 4.58
CA PRO A 585 29.23 -34.03 4.39
C PRO A 585 30.73 -33.80 4.16
N LEU A 586 31.05 -32.82 3.32
CA LEU A 586 32.41 -32.36 3.06
C LEU A 586 33.08 -31.83 4.33
N LYS A 587 32.30 -31.12 5.17
CA LYS A 587 32.76 -30.59 6.47
C LYS A 587 31.63 -30.62 7.49
N LYS A 588 32.01 -30.83 8.75
CA LYS A 588 31.17 -30.71 9.94
C LYS A 588 31.82 -29.69 10.87
N TRP A 589 31.06 -28.69 11.27
CA TRP A 589 31.45 -27.72 12.29
C TRP A 589 30.45 -27.78 13.43
N TYR A 590 30.91 -27.44 14.62
CA TYR A 590 30.05 -27.34 15.79
C TYR A 590 30.38 -26.04 16.50
N GLU A 591 29.34 -25.30 16.86
CA GLU A 591 29.51 -24.17 17.77
C GLU A 591 29.90 -24.69 19.18
N GLU A 592 30.66 -23.87 19.92
CA GLU A 592 30.95 -24.17 21.32
C GLU A 592 29.65 -24.30 22.11
N LYS A 593 29.51 -25.42 22.83
CA LYS A 593 28.28 -25.77 23.54
C LYS A 593 28.16 -24.97 24.84
N ASP A 594 27.31 -23.94 24.84
CA ASP A 594 26.62 -23.51 26.07
C ASP A 594 25.34 -24.33 26.21
N TRP A 595 25.27 -25.18 27.23
CA TRP A 595 24.13 -26.06 27.50
C TRP A 595 22.81 -25.32 27.72
N ARG A 596 22.84 -24.00 27.97
CA ARG A 596 21.63 -23.18 28.16
C ARG A 596 21.06 -22.60 26.87
N TYR A 597 21.88 -22.41 25.84
CA TYR A 597 21.55 -21.60 24.68
C TYR A 597 22.32 -22.05 23.43
N SER A 598 22.11 -23.31 23.00
CA SER A 598 22.76 -23.86 21.80
C SER A 598 21.74 -24.16 20.69
N GLY A 599 22.15 -23.98 19.44
CA GLY A 599 21.40 -24.44 18.27
C GLY A 599 21.43 -23.42 17.15
N ILE A 600 21.66 -23.89 15.92
CA ILE A 600 21.59 -23.03 14.74
C ILE A 600 20.12 -22.94 14.34
N HIS A 601 19.55 -21.73 14.38
CA HIS A 601 18.13 -21.51 14.03
C HIS A 601 17.96 -20.80 12.70
N ALA A 602 18.96 -20.04 12.27
CA ALA A 602 18.96 -19.32 11.01
C ALA A 602 20.33 -19.43 10.33
N LEU A 603 20.30 -19.51 9.01
CA LEU A 603 21.47 -19.46 8.15
C LEU A 603 21.23 -18.44 7.04
N ALA A 604 22.25 -17.67 6.68
CA ALA A 604 22.24 -16.77 5.54
C ALA A 604 23.61 -16.78 4.86
N VAL A 605 23.65 -16.61 3.55
CA VAL A 605 24.91 -16.53 2.79
C VAL A 605 24.97 -15.21 2.05
N SER A 606 26.16 -14.62 1.97
CA SER A 606 26.47 -13.44 1.16
C SER A 606 27.14 -13.85 -0.17
N GLU A 607 26.89 -13.08 -1.23
CA GLU A 607 27.50 -13.20 -2.56
C GLU A 607 29.04 -13.03 -2.54
N ILE A 608 29.62 -12.59 -1.42
CA ILE A 608 31.07 -12.40 -1.25
C ILE A 608 31.72 -13.63 -0.57
N GLY A 609 30.97 -14.74 -0.42
CA GLY A 609 31.46 -16.00 0.14
C GLY A 609 31.54 -15.99 1.67
N TYR A 610 30.55 -15.43 2.35
CA TYR A 610 30.41 -15.49 3.81
C TYR A 610 29.11 -16.20 4.20
N LEU A 611 29.19 -17.04 5.23
CA LEU A 611 28.04 -17.67 5.89
C LEU A 611 27.79 -16.98 7.22
N TYR A 612 26.52 -16.72 7.53
CA TYR A 612 26.07 -16.17 8.80
C TYR A 612 25.21 -17.20 9.52
N THR A 613 25.50 -17.47 10.79
CA THR A 613 24.68 -18.33 11.65
C THR A 613 23.99 -17.49 12.71
N GLY A 614 22.67 -17.64 12.83
CA GLY A 614 21.89 -17.14 13.95
C GLY A 614 21.68 -18.27 14.96
N SER A 615 22.31 -18.16 16.12
CA SER A 615 22.33 -19.22 17.13
C SER A 615 21.51 -18.88 18.37
N GLY A 616 21.08 -19.91 19.09
CA GLY A 616 20.34 -19.80 20.35
C GLY A 616 21.09 -19.02 21.43
N ASP A 617 22.41 -18.87 21.29
CA ASP A 617 23.31 -18.08 22.13
C ASP A 617 23.11 -16.55 22.00
N LYS A 618 22.14 -16.13 21.18
CA LYS A 618 21.75 -14.74 20.90
C LYS A 618 22.79 -13.99 20.09
N LEU A 619 23.70 -14.71 19.41
CA LEU A 619 24.73 -14.13 18.56
C LEU A 619 24.47 -14.45 17.10
N ILE A 620 24.96 -13.54 16.25
CA ILE A 620 25.16 -13.81 14.83
C ILE A 620 26.66 -14.01 14.63
N LYS A 621 27.06 -15.16 14.09
CA LYS A 621 28.46 -15.44 13.78
C LYS A 621 28.67 -15.43 12.28
N GLU A 622 29.72 -14.74 11.84
CA GLU A 622 30.17 -14.74 10.45
C GLU A 622 31.27 -15.78 10.25
N TRP A 623 31.17 -16.51 9.14
CA TRP A 623 32.06 -17.59 8.73
C TRP A 623 32.53 -17.34 7.30
N SER A 624 33.84 -17.26 7.07
CA SER A 624 34.40 -17.11 5.71
C SER A 624 34.35 -18.45 4.95
N LEU A 625 33.68 -18.49 3.80
CA LEU A 625 33.59 -19.66 2.93
C LEU A 625 34.71 -19.73 1.89
N ARG A 626 35.68 -18.80 1.91
CA ARG A 626 36.78 -18.75 0.93
C ARG A 626 37.59 -20.05 0.97
N VAL A 627 37.41 -20.88 -0.06
CA VAL A 627 38.20 -22.09 -0.30
C VAL A 627 39.54 -21.67 -0.88
N SER A 628 40.51 -21.28 -0.06
CA SER A 628 41.91 -21.26 -0.52
C SER A 628 42.40 -22.70 -0.60
N SER A 629 42.80 -23.11 -1.80
CA SER A 629 43.55 -24.32 -2.07
C SER A 629 44.67 -24.56 -1.06
N LEU A 630 44.66 -25.74 -0.44
CA LEU A 630 45.77 -26.39 0.27
C LEU A 630 46.31 -25.69 1.53
N ILE A 631 46.12 -26.41 2.66
CA ILE A 631 46.96 -26.46 3.88
C ILE A 631 46.71 -25.34 4.90
N TYR A 632 46.15 -25.74 6.05
CA TYR A 632 46.14 -25.09 7.37
C TYR A 632 45.93 -23.56 7.42
N SER A 633 44.72 -23.13 7.77
CA SER A 633 44.52 -22.08 8.79
C SER A 633 43.03 -21.90 9.09
N ASP A 634 42.75 -21.64 10.36
CA ASP A 634 41.43 -21.57 10.99
C ASP A 634 40.50 -20.53 10.36
N LEU A 635 39.21 -20.86 10.29
CA LEU A 635 38.16 -19.85 10.14
C LEU A 635 38.13 -19.02 11.42
N HIS A 636 38.57 -17.76 11.35
CA HIS A 636 38.38 -16.80 12.43
C HIS A 636 36.89 -16.47 12.58
N CYS A 637 36.29 -16.84 13.72
CA CYS A 637 34.98 -16.35 14.14
C CYS A 637 35.10 -14.86 14.49
N LEU A 638 34.62 -13.99 13.61
CA LEU A 638 34.40 -12.58 13.94
C LEU A 638 33.03 -12.47 14.61
N CYS A 639 33.04 -12.52 15.93
CA CYS A 639 31.83 -12.30 16.72
C CYS A 639 31.53 -10.80 16.75
N LEU A 640 30.70 -10.34 15.81
CA LEU A 640 30.16 -8.97 15.81
C LEU A 640 29.20 -8.84 17.00
N HIS A 641 29.68 -8.26 18.11
CA HIS A 641 28.81 -7.78 19.18
C HIS A 641 27.96 -6.63 18.62
N LEU A 642 26.76 -6.95 18.12
CA LEU A 642 25.73 -5.97 17.88
C LEU A 642 25.35 -5.36 19.23
N VAL A 643 25.73 -4.10 19.38
CA VAL A 643 25.39 -3.23 20.51
C VAL A 643 23.88 -3.28 20.72
N LYS A 644 23.48 -3.66 21.94
CA LYS A 644 22.11 -3.49 22.43
C LYS A 644 21.65 -2.05 22.18
N CYS A 645 20.60 -1.89 21.38
CA CYS A 645 19.63 -0.80 21.49
C CYS A 645 18.25 -1.43 21.38
#